data_AF-A0A955D6L0-F1
#
_entry.id   AF-A0A955D6L0-F1
#
_cell.length_a   1.000
_cell.length_b   1.000
_cell.length_c   1.000
_cell.angle_alpha   90.00
_cell.angle_beta   90.00
_cell.angle_gamma   90.00
#
_symmetry.space_group_name_H-M   'P 1'
#
loop_
_entity.id
_entity.type
_entity.pdbx_description
1 polymer ?
#
loop_
_entity_poly.entity_id
_entity_poly.type
_entity_poly.pdbx_seq_one_letter_code
_entity_poly.pdbx_strand_id
1 'polypeptide(L)'
;MVGGIALALMLAAGQAGDVAPALDVASMTPAQRDALARIEKQTFFALPEENRRLIIGRIGSGDVPAETLANLPDWMVEQFSPEAQDERMHGGEPGDYTLVADIIDRETFEAMPNAHQRMLVGVYQKRLEVGHPLGALCFAPGTPPEVVEAFSIATGTNGAGPDFEPGTRWSNTASGSFPGAGNPVVLTWSIVPDGTFVPNAVGLGYSGPSTLRAFLTGIYGNQQTWIQIYDDMFARWAELGGLSYVYEPNDDGSNLNVSGNGQIGVRGDLRMAGIPLDGNSGVLAYNNFPADGDMVIDTGDSFYTNTANNSLRLRNVIAHEHGHGQGLFHVCPANQTKLMEPFISTAYNGPQLDDILATQWHYGDNDENNDTAGTATNLGPLSLGQSLTRPMLSIDRASDVDFYTIQVGQAAQITATMTPTGAAYAAGTQTSQCNSGPTFSTLDRANLEIAILASNGTTVIANAAAAGLGAVDTAIGEALTPGTYYVRIRQTSQATSDRPIQAYTLGIAVDPPPFPGIIISLPSGAPTQLDPGQAEAFSVTIDPRQESIVGTPQLLYRTASGQAFASINLSSNGGTSYTATIPGLDCAAEPEFYVAATGSVTGLNTSPTNAPAEVYSAIVGTITTVLSDNFQTNMGWIATADATTTTGFWDREVPNPSFTRGEPTVDADGSGICYVSGNTLNEDIDGGAVYL
;
A
#
# COMPACT_ATOMS: atom_id res chain seq x y z
N MET A 1 -16.95 -49.05 -36.05
CA MET A 1 -16.66 -47.94 -35.11
C MET A 1 -15.19 -47.61 -35.25
N VAL A 2 -14.88 -46.36 -35.64
CA VAL A 2 -13.53 -45.79 -35.63
C VAL A 2 -13.14 -45.59 -34.16
N GLY A 3 -11.88 -45.79 -33.76
CA GLY A 3 -11.43 -45.41 -32.41
C GLY A 3 -11.61 -43.90 -32.25
N GLY A 4 -12.34 -43.45 -31.23
CA GLY A 4 -13.00 -42.13 -31.23
C GLY A 4 -12.05 -40.92 -31.36
N ILE A 5 -10.76 -41.08 -31.05
CA ILE A 5 -9.71 -40.06 -31.26
C ILE A 5 -9.49 -39.74 -32.75
N ALA A 6 -9.46 -40.75 -33.62
CA ALA A 6 -9.19 -40.54 -35.04
C ALA A 6 -10.34 -39.76 -35.71
N LEU A 7 -11.58 -40.00 -35.26
CA LEU A 7 -12.76 -39.28 -35.70
C LEU A 7 -12.77 -37.83 -35.18
N ALA A 8 -12.38 -37.61 -33.93
CA ALA A 8 -12.23 -36.27 -33.37
C ALA A 8 -11.19 -35.41 -34.13
N LEU A 9 -10.05 -36.01 -34.51
CA LEU A 9 -9.03 -35.35 -35.34
C LEU A 9 -9.55 -35.02 -36.76
N MET A 10 -10.33 -35.92 -37.35
CA MET A 10 -10.98 -35.71 -38.65
C MET A 10 -12.01 -34.58 -38.63
N LEU A 11 -12.75 -34.44 -37.53
CA LEU A 11 -13.69 -33.33 -37.32
C LEU A 11 -12.98 -31.97 -37.26
N ALA A 12 -11.80 -31.89 -36.64
CA ALA A 12 -10.96 -30.68 -36.68
C ALA A 12 -10.44 -30.36 -38.09
N ALA A 13 -10.11 -31.39 -38.89
CA ALA A 13 -9.58 -31.25 -40.24
C ALA A 13 -10.65 -31.04 -41.33
N GLY A 14 -11.94 -31.18 -40.99
CA GLY A 14 -13.04 -31.06 -41.95
C GLY A 14 -13.16 -32.21 -42.96
N GLN A 15 -12.59 -33.38 -42.66
CA GLN A 15 -12.58 -34.54 -43.56
C GLN A 15 -13.34 -35.71 -42.93
N ALA A 16 -14.63 -35.88 -43.26
CA ALA A 16 -15.48 -36.92 -42.66
C ALA A 16 -15.55 -38.24 -43.46
N GLY A 17 -14.75 -38.43 -44.53
CA GLY A 17 -14.91 -39.56 -45.44
C GLY A 17 -13.60 -40.17 -45.92
N ASP A 18 -13.11 -41.21 -45.22
CA ASP A 18 -12.48 -42.44 -45.76
C ASP A 18 -11.78 -43.23 -44.63
N VAL A 19 -12.02 -44.55 -44.49
CA VAL A 19 -11.65 -45.34 -43.28
C VAL A 19 -11.14 -46.77 -43.57
N ALA A 20 -10.04 -47.18 -42.89
CA ALA A 20 -9.70 -48.56 -42.46
C ALA A 20 -8.54 -48.56 -41.41
N PRO A 21 -8.28 -49.61 -40.58
CA PRO A 21 -9.16 -50.63 -39.98
C PRO A 21 -9.42 -50.38 -38.47
N ALA A 22 -10.40 -51.10 -37.90
CA ALA A 22 -11.09 -50.81 -36.64
C ALA A 22 -10.56 -51.54 -35.38
N LEU A 23 -10.75 -50.93 -34.20
CA LEU A 23 -10.63 -51.55 -32.87
C LEU A 23 -12.02 -52.04 -32.41
N ASP A 24 -12.14 -53.31 -31.99
CA ASP A 24 -13.41 -53.90 -31.52
C ASP A 24 -13.66 -53.62 -30.03
N VAL A 25 -14.28 -52.47 -29.74
CA VAL A 25 -14.61 -52.01 -28.38
C VAL A 25 -15.61 -52.95 -27.67
N ALA A 26 -16.46 -53.67 -28.42
CA ALA A 26 -17.44 -54.59 -27.87
C ALA A 26 -16.79 -55.82 -27.22
N SER A 27 -15.57 -56.18 -27.63
CA SER A 27 -14.77 -57.28 -27.07
C SER A 27 -13.99 -56.91 -25.80
N MET A 28 -13.96 -55.62 -25.42
CA MET A 28 -13.17 -55.12 -24.29
C MET A 28 -13.86 -55.36 -22.94
N THR A 29 -13.06 -55.65 -21.91
CA THR A 29 -13.52 -55.67 -20.52
C THR A 29 -13.88 -54.24 -20.05
N PRO A 30 -14.71 -54.08 -19.00
CA PRO A 30 -15.00 -52.77 -18.42
C PRO A 30 -13.75 -51.94 -18.07
N ALA A 31 -12.72 -52.57 -17.48
CA ALA A 31 -11.46 -51.89 -17.14
C ALA A 31 -10.67 -51.43 -18.38
N GLN A 32 -10.74 -52.16 -19.49
CA GLN A 32 -10.12 -51.77 -20.76
C GLN A 32 -10.89 -50.63 -21.43
N ARG A 33 -12.23 -50.60 -21.32
CA ARG A 33 -13.05 -49.48 -21.79
C ARG A 33 -12.78 -48.21 -20.99
N ASP A 34 -12.64 -48.32 -19.67
CA ASP A 34 -12.25 -47.19 -18.82
C ASP A 34 -10.84 -46.67 -19.13
N ALA A 35 -9.89 -47.58 -19.38
CA ALA A 35 -8.54 -47.20 -19.78
C ALA A 35 -8.54 -46.53 -21.15
N LEU A 36 -9.32 -47.04 -22.10
CA LEU A 36 -9.53 -46.43 -23.41
C LEU A 36 -10.14 -45.03 -23.27
N ALA A 37 -11.23 -44.88 -22.52
CA ALA A 37 -11.87 -43.57 -22.29
C ALA A 37 -10.90 -42.55 -21.66
N ARG A 38 -10.06 -42.97 -20.70
CA ARG A 38 -8.99 -42.11 -20.14
C ARG A 38 -7.95 -41.71 -21.18
N ILE A 39 -7.50 -42.64 -22.02
CA ILE A 39 -6.54 -42.36 -23.10
C ILE A 39 -7.17 -41.43 -24.15
N GLU A 40 -8.43 -41.65 -24.51
CA GLU A 40 -9.18 -40.79 -25.44
C GLU A 40 -9.35 -39.38 -24.90
N LYS A 41 -9.71 -39.26 -23.62
CA LYS A 41 -9.80 -37.98 -22.92
C LYS A 41 -8.44 -37.25 -22.88
N GLN A 42 -7.39 -37.93 -22.41
CA GLN A 42 -6.03 -37.38 -22.36
C GLN A 42 -5.51 -36.96 -23.73
N THR A 43 -5.75 -37.78 -24.76
CA THR A 43 -5.29 -37.51 -26.12
C THR A 43 -6.05 -36.33 -26.72
N PHE A 44 -7.37 -36.25 -26.49
CA PHE A 44 -8.18 -35.11 -26.91
C PHE A 44 -7.71 -33.81 -26.26
N PHE A 45 -7.48 -33.82 -24.94
CA PHE A 45 -7.01 -32.64 -24.22
C PHE A 45 -5.54 -32.29 -24.52
N ALA A 46 -4.75 -33.22 -25.08
CA ALA A 46 -3.42 -32.95 -25.60
C ALA A 46 -3.39 -32.28 -26.98
N LEU A 47 -4.53 -32.20 -27.70
CA LEU A 47 -4.61 -31.50 -29.00
C LEU A 47 -4.39 -29.99 -28.84
N PRO A 48 -3.88 -29.28 -29.86
CA PRO A 48 -3.85 -27.80 -29.86
C PRO A 48 -5.22 -27.20 -29.56
N GLU A 49 -5.25 -26.10 -28.79
CA GLU A 49 -6.49 -25.47 -28.31
C GLU A 49 -7.47 -25.14 -29.44
N GLU A 50 -6.98 -24.63 -30.57
CA GLU A 50 -7.80 -24.32 -31.75
C GLU A 50 -8.54 -25.57 -32.29
N ASN A 51 -7.86 -26.71 -32.29
CA ASN A 51 -8.45 -27.97 -32.75
C ASN A 51 -9.50 -28.48 -31.76
N ARG A 52 -9.24 -28.39 -30.45
CA ARG A 52 -10.23 -28.75 -29.42
C ARG A 52 -11.46 -27.86 -29.52
N ARG A 53 -11.26 -26.56 -29.70
CA ARG A 53 -12.34 -25.57 -29.83
C ARG A 53 -13.20 -25.81 -31.07
N LEU A 54 -12.59 -26.19 -32.19
CA LEU A 54 -13.31 -26.56 -33.42
C LEU A 54 -14.12 -27.85 -33.26
N ILE A 55 -13.57 -28.86 -32.57
CA ILE A 55 -14.28 -30.11 -32.32
C ILE A 55 -15.47 -29.88 -31.38
N ILE A 56 -15.24 -29.24 -30.23
CA ILE A 56 -16.31 -28.91 -29.26
C ILE A 56 -17.36 -28.02 -29.90
N GLY A 57 -16.93 -27.00 -30.65
CA GLY A 57 -17.84 -26.07 -31.32
C GLY A 57 -18.77 -26.74 -32.32
N ARG A 58 -18.29 -27.74 -33.07
CA ARG A 58 -19.12 -28.49 -34.03
C ARG A 58 -20.07 -29.46 -33.34
N ILE A 59 -19.62 -30.11 -32.26
CA ILE A 59 -20.48 -31.01 -31.48
C ILE A 59 -21.58 -30.19 -30.81
N GLY A 60 -21.23 -29.11 -30.11
CA GLY A 60 -22.18 -28.25 -29.40
C GLY A 60 -23.08 -27.40 -30.29
N SER A 61 -22.76 -27.19 -31.58
CA SER A 61 -23.67 -26.52 -32.52
C SER A 61 -24.70 -27.47 -33.14
N GLY A 62 -24.58 -28.78 -32.94
CA GLY A 62 -25.42 -29.77 -33.62
C GLY A 62 -25.09 -29.96 -35.11
N ASP A 63 -23.99 -29.37 -35.60
CA ASP A 63 -23.56 -29.46 -37.01
C ASP A 63 -22.92 -30.82 -37.37
N VAL A 64 -22.93 -31.76 -36.43
CA VAL A 64 -22.39 -33.12 -36.62
C VAL A 64 -23.54 -34.08 -36.95
N PRO A 65 -23.49 -34.80 -38.09
CA PRO A 65 -24.50 -35.80 -38.43
C PRO A 65 -24.67 -36.85 -37.32
N ALA A 66 -25.90 -37.30 -37.06
CA ALA A 66 -26.22 -38.25 -35.98
C ALA A 66 -25.41 -39.56 -36.04
N GLU A 67 -25.12 -40.04 -37.25
CA GLU A 67 -24.26 -41.22 -37.48
C GLU A 67 -22.79 -40.98 -37.08
N THR A 68 -22.30 -39.75 -37.21
CA THR A 68 -20.97 -39.34 -36.77
C THR A 68 -20.95 -39.15 -35.26
N LEU A 69 -22.01 -38.57 -34.69
CA LEU A 69 -22.18 -38.41 -33.24
C LEU A 69 -22.17 -39.78 -32.53
N ALA A 70 -22.85 -40.79 -33.09
CA ALA A 70 -22.88 -42.16 -32.56
C ALA A 70 -21.54 -42.92 -32.64
N ASN A 71 -20.53 -42.36 -33.33
CA ASN A 71 -19.19 -42.92 -33.41
C ASN A 71 -18.15 -42.11 -32.61
N LEU A 72 -18.55 -41.01 -31.98
CA LEU A 72 -17.70 -40.29 -31.04
C LEU A 72 -17.58 -41.06 -29.72
N PRO A 73 -16.51 -40.83 -28.94
CA PRO A 73 -16.45 -41.35 -27.58
C PRO A 73 -17.70 -40.93 -26.79
N ASP A 74 -18.30 -41.87 -26.06
CA ASP A 74 -19.53 -41.63 -25.28
C ASP A 74 -19.37 -40.41 -24.37
N TRP A 75 -18.22 -40.24 -23.72
CA TRP A 75 -17.95 -39.10 -22.84
C TRP A 75 -17.99 -37.74 -23.57
N MET A 76 -17.70 -37.70 -24.88
CA MET A 76 -17.67 -36.46 -25.65
C MET A 76 -19.08 -36.03 -26.07
N VAL A 77 -19.94 -37.00 -26.41
CA VAL A 77 -21.37 -36.78 -26.67
C VAL A 77 -22.07 -36.46 -25.35
N GLU A 78 -21.80 -37.30 -24.35
CA GLU A 78 -21.96 -37.16 -22.90
C GLU A 78 -21.87 -35.72 -22.44
N GLN A 79 -20.77 -35.07 -22.83
CA GLN A 79 -20.35 -33.79 -22.28
C GLN A 79 -20.72 -32.59 -23.16
N PHE A 80 -20.74 -32.71 -24.49
CA PHE A 80 -20.77 -31.55 -25.38
C PHE A 80 -21.92 -31.52 -26.39
N SER A 81 -22.79 -32.55 -26.49
CA SER A 81 -23.89 -32.50 -27.47
C SER A 81 -25.00 -31.53 -27.03
N PRO A 82 -25.76 -30.94 -27.97
CA PRO A 82 -26.87 -30.04 -27.65
C PRO A 82 -27.95 -30.75 -26.86
N GLU A 83 -28.29 -32.00 -27.21
CA GLU A 83 -29.29 -32.78 -26.48
C GLU A 83 -28.83 -33.11 -25.06
N ALA A 84 -27.56 -33.47 -24.86
CA ALA A 84 -27.02 -33.74 -23.53
C ALA A 84 -26.88 -32.46 -22.68
N GLN A 85 -26.67 -31.31 -23.31
CA GLN A 85 -26.68 -30.01 -22.63
C GLN A 85 -28.10 -29.59 -22.24
N ASP A 86 -29.08 -29.76 -23.13
CA ASP A 86 -30.49 -29.46 -22.88
C ASP A 86 -31.09 -30.40 -21.81
N GLU A 87 -30.85 -31.70 -21.88
CA GLU A 87 -31.29 -32.65 -20.84
C GLU A 87 -30.61 -32.39 -19.49
N ARG A 88 -29.39 -31.86 -19.45
CA ARG A 88 -28.74 -31.48 -18.19
C ARG A 88 -29.23 -30.14 -17.64
N MET A 89 -29.55 -29.17 -18.50
CA MET A 89 -30.04 -27.85 -18.09
C MET A 89 -31.54 -27.83 -17.74
N HIS A 90 -32.37 -28.51 -18.52
CA HIS A 90 -33.83 -28.53 -18.37
C HIS A 90 -34.41 -29.89 -17.96
N GLY A 91 -33.58 -30.92 -17.77
CA GLY A 91 -34.03 -32.21 -17.25
C GLY A 91 -34.41 -32.19 -15.76
N GLY A 92 -35.39 -33.03 -15.42
CA GLY A 92 -35.92 -33.19 -14.05
C GLY A 92 -36.98 -32.16 -13.66
N GLU A 93 -37.51 -32.28 -12.45
CA GLU A 93 -38.59 -31.41 -11.93
C GLU A 93 -38.08 -29.98 -11.65
N PRO A 94 -38.87 -28.93 -11.94
CA PRO A 94 -38.53 -27.54 -11.61
C PRO A 94 -38.51 -27.29 -10.10
N GLY A 95 -37.85 -26.21 -9.68
CA GLY A 95 -37.84 -25.78 -8.28
C GLY A 95 -39.20 -25.19 -7.85
N ASP A 96 -39.54 -25.29 -6.57
CA ASP A 96 -40.77 -24.70 -6.03
C ASP A 96 -40.64 -23.17 -5.86
N TYR A 97 -41.15 -22.43 -6.84
CA TYR A 97 -41.16 -20.95 -6.84
C TYR A 97 -41.76 -20.35 -5.56
N THR A 98 -42.71 -21.01 -4.89
CA THR A 98 -43.40 -20.42 -3.74
C THR A 98 -42.46 -20.06 -2.58
N LEU A 99 -41.31 -20.73 -2.50
CA LEU A 99 -40.29 -20.49 -1.50
C LEU A 99 -39.39 -19.30 -1.82
N VAL A 100 -39.28 -18.90 -3.08
CA VAL A 100 -38.34 -17.85 -3.55
C VAL A 100 -39.06 -16.65 -4.16
N ALA A 101 -40.39 -16.59 -4.06
CA ALA A 101 -41.23 -15.56 -4.66
C ALA A 101 -40.93 -14.13 -4.16
N ASP A 102 -40.27 -14.00 -3.01
CA ASP A 102 -39.89 -12.70 -2.42
C ASP A 102 -38.52 -12.20 -2.90
N ILE A 103 -37.72 -13.05 -3.59
CA ILE A 103 -36.32 -12.75 -3.94
C ILE A 103 -36.06 -12.77 -5.45
N ILE A 104 -36.99 -13.32 -6.25
CA ILE A 104 -36.92 -13.32 -7.71
C ILE A 104 -38.34 -13.33 -8.29
N ASP A 105 -38.55 -12.64 -9.41
CA ASP A 105 -39.84 -12.67 -10.09
C ASP A 105 -40.07 -14.00 -10.83
N ARG A 106 -41.34 -14.33 -11.06
CA ARG A 106 -41.74 -15.60 -11.68
C ARG A 106 -41.22 -15.77 -13.10
N GLU A 107 -41.20 -14.71 -13.91
CA GLU A 107 -40.80 -14.80 -15.30
C GLU A 107 -39.30 -15.13 -15.39
N THR A 108 -38.48 -14.43 -14.62
CA THR A 108 -37.05 -14.72 -14.49
C THR A 108 -36.81 -16.12 -13.94
N PHE A 109 -37.55 -16.54 -12.90
CA PHE A 109 -37.40 -17.88 -12.33
C PHE A 109 -37.73 -19.00 -13.32
N GLU A 110 -38.84 -18.88 -14.04
CA GLU A 110 -39.28 -19.88 -15.02
C GLU A 110 -38.39 -19.90 -16.28
N ALA A 111 -37.69 -18.79 -16.57
CA ALA A 111 -36.70 -18.71 -17.65
C ALA A 111 -35.34 -19.37 -17.29
N MET A 112 -35.06 -19.60 -16.01
CA MET A 112 -33.83 -20.29 -15.59
C MET A 112 -33.87 -21.79 -15.93
N PRO A 113 -32.71 -22.42 -16.18
CA PRO A 113 -32.57 -23.88 -16.16
C PRO A 113 -33.19 -24.50 -14.90
N ASN A 114 -33.82 -25.68 -15.02
CA ASN A 114 -34.44 -26.37 -13.88
C ASN A 114 -33.40 -26.68 -12.78
N ALA A 115 -32.14 -26.90 -13.18
CA ALA A 115 -31.00 -26.99 -12.28
C ALA A 115 -30.85 -25.75 -11.38
N HIS A 116 -30.82 -24.55 -11.96
CA HIS A 116 -30.70 -23.28 -11.21
C HIS A 116 -31.92 -22.99 -10.35
N GLN A 117 -33.12 -23.32 -10.82
CA GLN A 117 -34.34 -23.20 -10.02
C GLN A 117 -34.27 -24.04 -8.74
N ARG A 118 -33.84 -25.31 -8.85
CA ARG A 118 -33.67 -26.20 -7.70
C ARG A 118 -32.56 -25.72 -6.77
N MET A 119 -31.43 -25.27 -7.32
CA MET A 119 -30.33 -24.71 -6.54
C MET A 119 -30.77 -23.50 -5.74
N LEU A 120 -31.45 -22.53 -6.36
CA LEU A 120 -31.90 -21.30 -5.71
C LEU A 120 -32.83 -21.62 -4.53
N VAL A 121 -33.82 -22.49 -4.76
CA VAL A 121 -34.75 -22.94 -3.72
C VAL A 121 -34.01 -23.67 -2.59
N GLY A 122 -33.14 -24.60 -2.93
CA GLY A 122 -32.42 -25.40 -1.94
C GLY A 122 -31.45 -24.57 -1.08
N VAL A 123 -30.73 -23.62 -1.69
CA VAL A 123 -29.84 -22.69 -0.99
C VAL A 123 -30.65 -21.82 -0.03
N TYR A 124 -31.76 -21.24 -0.49
CA TYR A 124 -32.60 -20.37 0.33
C TYR A 124 -33.18 -21.13 1.53
N GLN A 125 -33.72 -22.33 1.29
CA GLN A 125 -34.18 -23.22 2.36
C GLN A 125 -33.07 -23.52 3.36
N LYS A 126 -31.89 -23.93 2.87
CA LYS A 126 -30.76 -24.29 3.72
C LYS A 126 -30.32 -23.11 4.59
N ARG A 127 -30.31 -21.89 4.04
CA ARG A 127 -29.92 -20.67 4.78
C ARG A 127 -30.92 -20.38 5.92
N LEU A 128 -32.22 -20.56 5.64
CA LEU A 128 -33.27 -20.45 6.65
C LEU A 128 -33.12 -21.51 7.76
N GLU A 129 -32.61 -22.71 7.45
CA GLU A 129 -32.34 -23.76 8.44
C GLU A 129 -31.15 -23.42 9.36
N VAL A 130 -30.05 -22.91 8.80
CA VAL A 130 -28.79 -22.72 9.55
C VAL A 130 -28.67 -21.35 10.23
N GLY A 131 -29.38 -20.33 9.74
CA GLY A 131 -29.41 -18.99 10.33
C GLY A 131 -28.14 -18.14 10.15
N HIS A 132 -27.20 -18.56 9.29
CA HIS A 132 -26.00 -17.81 8.89
C HIS A 132 -25.72 -17.99 7.38
N PRO A 133 -24.84 -17.18 6.77
CA PRO A 133 -24.45 -17.37 5.38
C PRO A 133 -23.82 -18.74 5.14
N LEU A 134 -24.12 -19.37 4.00
CA LEU A 134 -23.74 -20.77 3.71
C LEU A 134 -22.45 -20.91 2.89
N GLY A 135 -22.18 -19.96 2.02
CA GLY A 135 -21.09 -19.96 1.04
C GLY A 135 -21.45 -18.97 -0.06
N ALA A 136 -20.47 -18.58 -0.88
CA ALA A 136 -20.68 -17.66 -1.99
C ALA A 136 -20.38 -18.34 -3.32
N LEU A 137 -21.10 -17.94 -4.36
CA LEU A 137 -21.14 -18.59 -5.66
C LEU A 137 -20.45 -17.72 -6.71
N CYS A 138 -19.56 -18.29 -7.50
CA CYS A 138 -18.97 -17.60 -8.63
C CYS A 138 -19.74 -17.87 -9.92
N PHE A 139 -20.05 -16.81 -10.67
CA PHE A 139 -20.83 -16.92 -11.91
C PHE A 139 -19.99 -16.66 -13.16
N ALA A 140 -20.28 -17.44 -14.21
CA ALA A 140 -19.73 -17.23 -15.53
C ALA A 140 -20.23 -15.91 -16.14
N PRO A 141 -19.41 -15.22 -16.95
CA PRO A 141 -19.85 -14.06 -17.73
C PRO A 141 -21.08 -14.37 -18.57
N GLY A 142 -22.08 -13.48 -18.51
CA GLY A 142 -23.33 -13.62 -19.27
C GLY A 142 -24.46 -14.30 -18.51
N THR A 143 -24.25 -14.76 -17.27
CA THR A 143 -25.33 -15.17 -16.37
C THR A 143 -26.26 -13.96 -16.10
N PRO A 144 -27.60 -14.11 -16.14
CA PRO A 144 -28.50 -12.98 -15.91
C PRO A 144 -28.29 -12.34 -14.52
N PRO A 145 -28.14 -11.00 -14.40
CA PRO A 145 -27.88 -10.33 -13.13
C PRO A 145 -28.92 -10.58 -12.04
N GLU A 146 -30.19 -10.69 -12.42
CA GLU A 146 -31.31 -10.98 -11.53
C GLU A 146 -31.17 -12.37 -10.88
N VAL A 147 -30.63 -13.34 -11.61
CA VAL A 147 -30.34 -14.69 -11.10
C VAL A 147 -29.22 -14.62 -10.06
N VAL A 148 -28.15 -13.87 -10.36
CA VAL A 148 -26.99 -13.72 -9.47
C VAL A 148 -27.38 -13.03 -8.15
N GLU A 149 -28.19 -11.96 -8.20
CA GLU A 149 -28.72 -11.36 -6.97
C GLU A 149 -29.60 -12.34 -6.20
N ALA A 150 -30.50 -13.05 -6.86
CA ALA A 150 -31.38 -14.01 -6.17
C ALA A 150 -30.57 -15.06 -5.39
N PHE A 151 -29.51 -15.60 -5.99
CA PHE A 151 -28.59 -16.52 -5.31
C PHE A 151 -27.85 -15.86 -4.14
N SER A 152 -27.52 -14.58 -4.24
CA SER A 152 -26.80 -13.85 -3.20
C SER A 152 -27.73 -13.48 -2.02
N ILE A 153 -29.02 -13.20 -2.30
CA ILE A 153 -30.06 -13.11 -1.25
C ILE A 153 -30.24 -14.48 -0.60
N ALA A 154 -30.28 -15.53 -1.42
CA ALA A 154 -30.53 -16.89 -0.97
C ALA A 154 -29.43 -17.42 -0.04
N THR A 155 -28.17 -17.16 -0.38
CA THR A 155 -27.00 -17.51 0.44
C THR A 155 -26.84 -16.59 1.66
N GLY A 156 -27.50 -15.42 1.66
CA GLY A 156 -27.38 -14.43 2.73
C GLY A 156 -26.09 -13.61 2.66
N THR A 157 -25.45 -13.54 1.50
CA THR A 157 -24.24 -12.74 1.25
C THR A 157 -24.54 -11.28 0.90
N ASN A 158 -25.83 -10.93 0.76
CA ASN A 158 -26.26 -9.55 0.56
C ASN A 158 -26.31 -8.79 1.89
N GLY A 159 -25.29 -7.97 2.19
CA GLY A 159 -25.44 -6.94 3.21
C GLY A 159 -24.24 -6.59 4.10
N ALA A 160 -23.02 -6.48 3.58
CA ALA A 160 -21.99 -5.68 4.27
C ALA A 160 -22.10 -4.20 3.82
N GLY A 161 -21.43 -3.26 4.49
CA GLY A 161 -21.50 -1.83 4.14
C GLY A 161 -20.57 -1.47 2.97
N PRO A 162 -20.72 -0.27 2.37
CA PRO A 162 -20.18 0.15 1.05
C PRO A 162 -18.64 0.17 0.88
N ASP A 163 -17.90 -0.29 1.88
CA ASP A 163 -16.45 -0.21 1.98
C ASP A 163 -15.85 -1.61 1.79
N PHE A 164 -15.52 -2.01 0.55
CA PHE A 164 -14.81 -3.25 0.15
C PHE A 164 -15.36 -4.60 0.69
N GLU A 165 -16.57 -4.60 1.26
CA GLU A 165 -17.43 -5.73 1.63
C GLU A 165 -16.76 -6.95 2.36
N PRO A 166 -15.96 -6.78 3.42
CA PRO A 166 -15.43 -7.87 4.25
C PRO A 166 -16.48 -8.40 5.25
N GLY A 167 -16.44 -9.71 5.48
CA GLY A 167 -17.31 -10.50 6.36
C GLY A 167 -16.60 -11.03 7.61
N THR A 168 -16.73 -12.32 7.89
CA THR A 168 -16.01 -12.98 9.00
C THR A 168 -14.60 -13.34 8.58
N ARG A 169 -13.65 -13.43 9.53
CA ARG A 169 -12.25 -13.80 9.28
C ARG A 169 -11.85 -15.09 9.97
N TRP A 170 -10.75 -15.69 9.52
CA TRP A 170 -10.09 -16.76 10.26
C TRP A 170 -9.54 -16.26 11.60
N SER A 171 -9.76 -17.03 12.66
CA SER A 171 -9.23 -16.76 14.00
C SER A 171 -8.68 -18.01 14.68
N ASN A 172 -9.03 -19.19 14.20
CA ASN A 172 -8.47 -20.47 14.62
C ASN A 172 -8.25 -21.30 13.37
N THR A 173 -7.09 -21.93 13.27
CA THR A 173 -6.71 -22.80 12.15
C THR A 173 -6.05 -24.07 12.69
N ALA A 174 -5.58 -24.95 11.83
CA ALA A 174 -4.81 -26.12 12.19
C ALA A 174 -3.51 -25.76 12.93
N SER A 175 -2.96 -24.57 12.64
CA SER A 175 -1.67 -24.12 13.15
C SER A 175 -1.75 -23.32 14.44
N GLY A 176 -2.94 -22.88 14.86
CA GLY A 176 -3.12 -22.18 16.14
C GLY A 176 -4.32 -21.23 16.17
N SER A 177 -4.24 -20.27 17.09
CA SER A 177 -5.25 -19.21 17.28
C SER A 177 -4.61 -17.86 16.99
N PHE A 178 -5.32 -17.03 16.23
CA PHE A 178 -4.88 -15.74 15.70
C PHE A 178 -5.95 -14.67 15.98
N PRO A 179 -6.17 -14.31 17.26
CA PRO A 179 -7.20 -13.35 17.63
C PRO A 179 -6.84 -11.94 17.16
N GLY A 180 -7.85 -11.11 16.90
CA GLY A 180 -7.68 -9.71 16.52
C GLY A 180 -7.68 -9.51 15.00
N ALA A 181 -8.52 -8.59 14.52
CA ALA A 181 -8.48 -8.15 13.13
C ALA A 181 -7.13 -7.45 12.86
N GLY A 182 -6.59 -7.63 11.66
CA GLY A 182 -5.29 -7.06 11.26
C GLY A 182 -4.11 -7.96 11.55
N ASN A 183 -4.29 -8.94 12.43
CA ASN A 183 -3.22 -9.88 12.71
C ASN A 183 -3.07 -10.91 11.58
N PRO A 184 -1.83 -11.29 11.23
CA PRO A 184 -1.60 -12.28 10.20
C PRO A 184 -2.09 -13.67 10.64
N VAL A 185 -2.42 -14.51 9.65
CA VAL A 185 -2.94 -15.86 9.86
C VAL A 185 -2.19 -16.86 9.00
N VAL A 186 -1.90 -18.04 9.57
CA VAL A 186 -1.35 -19.18 8.83
C VAL A 186 -2.45 -20.20 8.55
N LEU A 187 -2.76 -20.40 7.27
CA LEU A 187 -3.71 -21.38 6.77
C LEU A 187 -2.98 -22.55 6.13
N THR A 188 -3.42 -23.76 6.43
CA THR A 188 -3.02 -24.95 5.67
C THR A 188 -4.02 -25.19 4.54
N TRP A 189 -3.56 -25.68 3.40
CA TRP A 189 -4.46 -26.02 2.29
C TRP A 189 -4.12 -27.39 1.72
N SER A 190 -5.13 -28.12 1.26
CA SER A 190 -4.97 -29.44 0.68
C SER A 190 -5.87 -29.63 -0.54
N ILE A 191 -5.50 -30.59 -1.39
CA ILE A 191 -6.38 -31.07 -2.44
C ILE A 191 -6.93 -32.42 -2.01
N VAL A 192 -8.25 -32.58 -1.94
CA VAL A 192 -8.83 -33.86 -1.51
C VAL A 192 -8.55 -34.97 -2.54
N PRO A 193 -8.43 -36.24 -2.13
CA PRO A 193 -8.43 -37.37 -3.05
C PRO A 193 -9.72 -37.41 -3.86
N ASP A 194 -9.65 -37.85 -5.13
CA ASP A 194 -10.88 -38.19 -5.87
C ASP A 194 -11.64 -39.28 -5.12
N GLY A 195 -12.97 -39.21 -5.13
CA GLY A 195 -13.84 -40.07 -4.32
C GLY A 195 -14.22 -39.49 -2.97
N THR A 196 -13.53 -38.44 -2.49
CA THR A 196 -13.89 -37.73 -1.26
C THR A 196 -15.29 -37.13 -1.38
N PHE A 197 -16.19 -37.43 -0.46
CA PHE A 197 -17.58 -37.03 -0.59
C PHE A 197 -17.76 -35.52 -0.30
N VAL A 198 -18.32 -34.81 -1.27
CA VAL A 198 -18.78 -33.43 -1.16
C VAL A 198 -20.27 -33.46 -0.80
N PRO A 199 -20.66 -33.02 0.42
CA PRO A 199 -22.06 -33.00 0.81
C PRO A 199 -22.81 -31.80 0.19
N ASN A 200 -24.15 -31.88 0.18
CA ASN A 200 -25.01 -30.75 -0.16
C ASN A 200 -25.07 -29.72 1.01
N ALA A 201 -23.92 -29.20 1.43
CA ALA A 201 -23.81 -28.33 2.61
C ALA A 201 -24.38 -26.93 2.35
N VAL A 202 -24.16 -26.40 1.14
CA VAL A 202 -24.60 -25.07 0.71
C VAL A 202 -26.03 -25.05 0.15
N GLY A 203 -26.72 -26.21 0.07
CA GLY A 203 -28.10 -26.29 -0.39
C GLY A 203 -28.28 -26.28 -1.91
N LEU A 204 -27.21 -26.36 -2.71
CA LEU A 204 -27.28 -26.37 -4.18
C LEU A 204 -28.01 -27.60 -4.75
N GLY A 205 -28.30 -28.63 -3.94
CA GLY A 205 -28.98 -29.83 -4.40
C GLY A 205 -28.05 -30.85 -5.06
N TYR A 206 -26.75 -30.57 -5.07
CA TYR A 206 -25.71 -31.46 -5.59
C TYR A 206 -24.82 -31.96 -4.46
N SER A 207 -24.48 -33.24 -4.54
CA SER A 207 -23.54 -33.91 -3.66
C SER A 207 -22.95 -35.11 -4.39
N GLY A 208 -21.73 -35.47 -4.07
CA GLY A 208 -21.09 -36.57 -4.78
C GLY A 208 -19.60 -36.70 -4.47
N PRO A 209 -18.97 -37.76 -5.01
CA PRO A 209 -17.53 -37.92 -4.91
C PRO A 209 -16.81 -36.83 -5.71
N SER A 210 -15.79 -36.22 -5.11
CA SER A 210 -14.90 -35.28 -5.78
C SER A 210 -14.22 -35.94 -6.98
N THR A 211 -14.13 -35.22 -8.08
CA THR A 211 -13.48 -35.60 -9.34
C THR A 211 -12.39 -34.60 -9.76
N LEU A 212 -12.05 -33.65 -8.87
CA LEU A 212 -11.16 -32.53 -9.17
C LEU A 212 -9.81 -32.97 -9.74
N ARG A 213 -9.16 -33.98 -9.12
CA ARG A 213 -7.82 -34.40 -9.53
C ARG A 213 -7.88 -35.02 -10.92
N ALA A 214 -8.83 -35.92 -11.18
CA ALA A 214 -9.03 -36.51 -12.51
C ALA A 214 -9.40 -35.45 -13.56
N PHE A 215 -10.25 -34.49 -13.21
CA PHE A 215 -10.68 -33.41 -14.09
C PHE A 215 -9.51 -32.52 -14.53
N LEU A 216 -8.81 -31.91 -13.58
CA LEU A 216 -7.68 -31.03 -13.87
C LEU A 216 -6.50 -31.80 -14.47
N THR A 217 -6.23 -33.04 -14.03
CA THR A 217 -5.20 -33.86 -14.68
C THR A 217 -5.57 -34.19 -16.13
N GLY A 218 -6.86 -34.31 -16.44
CA GLY A 218 -7.34 -34.43 -17.81
C GLY A 218 -7.01 -33.22 -18.67
N ILE A 219 -7.11 -32.00 -18.12
CA ILE A 219 -6.84 -30.74 -18.84
C ILE A 219 -5.33 -30.47 -18.97
N TYR A 220 -4.57 -30.66 -17.88
CA TYR A 220 -3.16 -30.27 -17.77
C TYR A 220 -2.17 -31.42 -17.99
N GLY A 221 -2.67 -32.65 -18.18
CA GLY A 221 -1.89 -33.86 -18.45
C GLY A 221 -1.19 -34.47 -17.23
N ASN A 222 -0.88 -33.69 -16.19
CA ASN A 222 -0.29 -34.20 -14.96
C ASN A 222 -0.73 -33.37 -13.73
N GLN A 223 -0.65 -34.00 -12.56
CA GLN A 223 -1.11 -33.43 -11.31
C GLN A 223 -0.26 -32.25 -10.80
N GLN A 224 1.06 -32.33 -10.96
CA GLN A 224 1.97 -31.31 -10.47
C GLN A 224 1.71 -29.94 -11.12
N THR A 225 1.41 -29.92 -12.42
CA THR A 225 1.18 -28.68 -13.17
C THR A 225 0.00 -27.88 -12.63
N TRP A 226 -1.15 -28.49 -12.40
CA TRP A 226 -2.32 -27.75 -11.93
C TRP A 226 -2.28 -27.49 -10.42
N ILE A 227 -1.58 -28.30 -9.62
CA ILE A 227 -1.32 -27.96 -8.22
C ILE A 227 -0.48 -26.69 -8.11
N GLN A 228 0.50 -26.50 -9.01
CA GLN A 228 1.27 -25.25 -9.04
C GLN A 228 0.39 -24.03 -9.28
N ILE A 229 -0.72 -24.15 -10.03
CA ILE A 229 -1.66 -23.04 -10.25
C ILE A 229 -2.35 -22.62 -8.95
N TYR A 230 -2.70 -23.58 -8.07
CA TYR A 230 -3.22 -23.28 -6.74
C TYR A 230 -2.15 -22.67 -5.84
N ASP A 231 -0.95 -23.26 -5.85
CA ASP A 231 0.20 -22.75 -5.08
C ASP A 231 0.51 -21.29 -5.45
N ASP A 232 0.57 -20.97 -6.75
CA ASP A 232 0.78 -19.61 -7.26
C ASP A 232 -0.36 -18.65 -6.86
N MET A 233 -1.61 -19.12 -6.81
CA MET A 233 -2.76 -18.31 -6.36
C MET A 233 -2.64 -17.97 -4.87
N PHE A 234 -2.34 -18.95 -4.03
CA PHE A 234 -2.14 -18.74 -2.60
C PHE A 234 -0.92 -17.86 -2.33
N ALA A 235 0.19 -18.08 -3.04
CA ALA A 235 1.37 -17.23 -2.99
C ALA A 235 1.04 -15.78 -3.37
N ARG A 236 0.17 -15.57 -4.36
CA ARG A 236 -0.27 -14.23 -4.75
C ARG A 236 -1.07 -13.54 -3.64
N TRP A 237 -1.99 -14.23 -2.97
CA TRP A 237 -2.69 -13.65 -1.83
C TRP A 237 -1.75 -13.37 -0.64
N ALA A 238 -0.77 -14.25 -0.38
CA ALA A 238 0.24 -14.05 0.65
C ALA A 238 1.19 -12.87 0.38
N GLU A 239 1.45 -12.57 -0.90
CA GLU A 239 2.22 -11.39 -1.27
C GLU A 239 1.47 -10.08 -0.96
N LEU A 240 0.14 -10.14 -0.91
CA LEU A 240 -0.75 -8.97 -0.88
C LEU A 240 -1.34 -8.66 0.50
N GLY A 241 -1.25 -9.58 1.46
CA GLY A 241 -1.74 -9.38 2.82
C GLY A 241 -1.13 -10.39 3.79
N GLY A 242 -1.44 -10.27 5.08
CA GLY A 242 -0.85 -11.06 6.17
C GLY A 242 -1.37 -12.50 6.25
N LEU A 243 -1.54 -13.16 5.10
CA LEU A 243 -1.92 -14.57 5.02
C LEU A 243 -0.72 -15.40 4.60
N SER A 244 -0.46 -16.48 5.33
CA SER A 244 0.55 -17.47 4.95
C SER A 244 -0.14 -18.79 4.64
N TYR A 245 0.26 -19.43 3.54
CA TYR A 245 -0.33 -20.69 3.09
C TYR A 245 0.70 -21.81 3.14
N VAL A 246 0.30 -22.93 3.73
CA VAL A 246 1.14 -24.13 3.83
C VAL A 246 0.43 -25.30 3.17
N TYR A 247 1.04 -25.87 2.14
CA TYR A 247 0.49 -27.04 1.46
C TYR A 247 0.56 -28.29 2.35
N GLU A 248 -0.59 -28.95 2.56
CA GLU A 248 -0.75 -30.21 3.25
C GLU A 248 -1.05 -31.34 2.23
N PRO A 249 -0.06 -32.18 1.90
CA PRO A 249 -0.23 -33.21 0.86
C PRO A 249 -1.03 -34.44 1.32
N ASN A 250 -1.28 -34.60 2.63
CA ASN A 250 -1.74 -35.87 3.22
C ASN A 250 -3.27 -36.00 3.39
N ASP A 251 -4.06 -35.17 2.71
CA ASP A 251 -5.52 -35.13 2.87
C ASP A 251 -6.15 -36.53 2.98
N ASP A 252 -6.79 -36.79 4.11
CA ASP A 252 -7.28 -38.11 4.52
C ASP A 252 -8.54 -38.57 3.78
N GLY A 253 -9.09 -37.73 2.91
CA GLY A 253 -10.33 -38.02 2.16
C GLY A 253 -11.58 -38.08 3.05
N SER A 254 -11.55 -37.49 4.25
CA SER A 254 -12.77 -37.29 5.03
C SER A 254 -13.75 -36.43 4.23
N ASN A 255 -15.05 -36.67 4.38
CA ASN A 255 -16.09 -35.85 3.73
C ASN A 255 -15.80 -34.36 3.91
N LEU A 256 -16.08 -33.53 2.90
CA LEU A 256 -15.99 -32.07 3.04
C LEU A 256 -17.01 -31.57 4.06
N ASN A 257 -16.80 -30.35 4.57
CA ASN A 257 -17.73 -29.67 5.48
C ASN A 257 -18.03 -30.47 6.77
N VAL A 258 -17.14 -31.38 7.18
CA VAL A 258 -17.15 -31.96 8.53
C VAL A 258 -16.54 -30.95 9.49
N SER A 259 -17.40 -30.30 10.27
CA SER A 259 -17.06 -29.24 11.22
C SER A 259 -15.69 -29.40 11.89
N GLY A 260 -14.79 -28.44 11.69
CA GLY A 260 -13.52 -28.32 12.39
C GLY A 260 -12.41 -27.72 11.53
N ASN A 261 -11.41 -27.11 12.17
CA ASN A 261 -10.19 -26.66 11.51
C ASN A 261 -9.47 -27.85 10.84
N GLY A 262 -8.50 -27.55 9.99
CA GLY A 262 -7.57 -28.54 9.47
C GLY A 262 -6.81 -29.27 10.57
N GLN A 263 -6.07 -30.30 10.16
CA GLN A 263 -5.25 -31.10 11.06
C GLN A 263 -3.86 -31.24 10.45
N ILE A 264 -2.86 -30.65 11.11
CA ILE A 264 -1.45 -30.70 10.67
C ILE A 264 -1.01 -32.16 10.45
N GLY A 265 -0.46 -32.44 9.27
CA GLY A 265 -0.03 -33.76 8.84
C GLY A 265 -1.15 -34.67 8.35
N VAL A 266 -2.40 -34.18 8.27
CA VAL A 266 -3.59 -34.97 7.94
C VAL A 266 -4.45 -34.29 6.87
N ARG A 267 -4.87 -33.04 7.03
CA ARG A 267 -5.67 -32.29 6.04
C ARG A 267 -5.58 -30.79 6.27
N GLY A 268 -5.74 -30.02 5.20
CA GLY A 268 -5.70 -28.55 5.26
C GLY A 268 -6.88 -27.94 6.00
N ASP A 269 -6.74 -26.68 6.37
CA ASP A 269 -7.84 -25.80 6.76
C ASP A 269 -8.74 -25.52 5.56
N LEU A 270 -8.14 -25.29 4.40
CA LEU A 270 -8.81 -25.05 3.13
C LEU A 270 -8.71 -26.31 2.27
N ARG A 271 -9.80 -27.00 1.97
CA ARG A 271 -9.77 -28.23 1.16
C ARG A 271 -10.42 -28.01 -0.19
N MET A 272 -9.64 -28.24 -1.24
CA MET A 272 -10.08 -28.02 -2.62
C MET A 272 -10.68 -29.31 -3.19
N ALA A 273 -11.90 -29.23 -3.68
CA ALA A 273 -12.63 -30.33 -4.31
C ALA A 273 -13.33 -29.85 -5.60
N GLY A 274 -14.03 -30.78 -6.26
CA GLY A 274 -14.80 -30.45 -7.45
C GLY A 274 -15.77 -31.56 -7.80
N ILE A 275 -16.98 -31.18 -8.17
CA ILE A 275 -18.06 -32.07 -8.62
C ILE A 275 -18.79 -31.40 -9.79
N PRO A 276 -19.53 -32.12 -10.64
CA PRO A 276 -20.45 -31.48 -11.56
C PRO A 276 -21.53 -30.73 -10.78
N LEU A 277 -21.76 -29.45 -11.07
CA LEU A 277 -22.80 -28.64 -10.43
C LEU A 277 -24.02 -28.51 -11.33
N ASP A 278 -24.02 -27.57 -12.27
CA ASP A 278 -25.19 -27.20 -13.06
C ASP A 278 -25.03 -27.45 -14.57
N GLY A 279 -23.86 -27.91 -14.99
CA GLY A 279 -23.58 -28.28 -16.37
C GLY A 279 -22.45 -27.45 -16.93
N ASN A 280 -22.69 -26.77 -18.06
CA ASN A 280 -21.69 -25.94 -18.70
C ASN A 280 -22.16 -24.48 -18.71
N SER A 281 -21.33 -23.58 -18.18
CA SER A 281 -21.67 -22.19 -17.84
C SER A 281 -22.65 -22.08 -16.67
N GLY A 282 -22.83 -20.87 -16.14
CA GLY A 282 -23.65 -20.64 -14.95
C GLY A 282 -22.78 -20.53 -13.71
N VAL A 283 -22.94 -21.44 -12.75
CA VAL A 283 -22.15 -21.48 -11.53
C VAL A 283 -20.82 -22.19 -11.82
N LEU A 284 -19.73 -21.43 -11.73
CA LEU A 284 -18.38 -21.94 -11.98
C LEU A 284 -17.83 -22.68 -10.76
N ALA A 285 -18.07 -22.13 -9.56
CA ALA A 285 -17.58 -22.69 -8.32
C ALA A 285 -18.36 -22.10 -7.13
N TYR A 286 -18.05 -22.62 -5.94
CA TYR A 286 -18.39 -21.96 -4.69
C TYR A 286 -17.28 -22.15 -3.65
N ASN A 287 -17.25 -21.27 -2.66
CA ASN A 287 -16.40 -21.39 -1.50
C ASN A 287 -17.19 -21.15 -0.22
N ASN A 288 -16.85 -21.91 0.82
CA ASN A 288 -17.35 -21.65 2.16
C ASN A 288 -16.58 -20.46 2.77
N PHE A 289 -17.23 -19.72 3.68
CA PHE A 289 -16.58 -18.63 4.42
C PHE A 289 -15.61 -19.17 5.50
N PRO A 290 -14.81 -18.31 6.16
CA PRO A 290 -13.89 -18.72 7.22
C PRO A 290 -14.51 -19.57 8.34
N ALA A 291 -13.67 -20.39 8.97
CA ALA A 291 -14.03 -21.55 9.82
C ALA A 291 -14.46 -22.81 9.06
N ASP A 292 -14.36 -22.78 7.74
CA ASP A 292 -14.42 -23.92 6.83
C ASP A 292 -13.51 -23.65 5.62
N GLY A 293 -13.87 -22.70 4.75
CA GLY A 293 -13.03 -22.29 3.62
C GLY A 293 -12.86 -23.32 2.51
N ASP A 294 -13.52 -24.47 2.57
CA ASP A 294 -13.51 -25.48 1.50
C ASP A 294 -14.02 -24.87 0.18
N MET A 295 -13.34 -25.23 -0.91
CA MET A 295 -13.63 -24.76 -2.28
C MET A 295 -14.14 -25.93 -3.11
N VAL A 296 -15.19 -25.69 -3.90
CA VAL A 296 -15.71 -26.68 -4.85
C VAL A 296 -15.85 -26.06 -6.24
N ILE A 297 -15.10 -26.63 -7.20
CA ILE A 297 -15.14 -26.23 -8.61
C ILE A 297 -16.15 -27.08 -9.38
N ASP A 298 -16.87 -26.48 -10.34
CA ASP A 298 -17.68 -27.23 -11.30
C ASP A 298 -16.79 -27.99 -12.30
N THR A 299 -16.70 -29.31 -12.09
CA THR A 299 -15.97 -30.21 -12.99
C THR A 299 -16.75 -30.61 -14.25
N GLY A 300 -18.01 -30.19 -14.36
CA GLY A 300 -18.84 -30.27 -15.56
C GLY A 300 -18.56 -29.17 -16.58
N ASP A 301 -17.91 -28.08 -16.17
CA ASP A 301 -17.82 -26.87 -16.97
C ASP A 301 -16.61 -26.85 -17.93
N SER A 302 -16.87 -26.59 -19.21
CA SER A 302 -15.82 -26.45 -20.22
C SER A 302 -15.05 -25.13 -20.12
N PHE A 303 -15.50 -24.17 -19.30
CA PHE A 303 -14.87 -22.89 -19.02
C PHE A 303 -13.38 -23.05 -18.67
N TYR A 304 -13.04 -24.08 -17.89
CA TYR A 304 -11.69 -24.41 -17.43
C TYR A 304 -10.79 -25.06 -18.49
N THR A 305 -11.36 -25.53 -19.61
CA THR A 305 -10.59 -26.18 -20.69
C THR A 305 -9.82 -25.19 -21.56
N ASN A 306 -10.15 -23.90 -21.45
CA ASN A 306 -9.37 -22.82 -22.04
C ASN A 306 -8.20 -22.48 -21.12
N THR A 307 -7.00 -22.86 -21.57
CA THR A 307 -5.73 -22.67 -20.84
C THR A 307 -4.95 -21.46 -21.34
N ALA A 308 -5.56 -20.58 -22.15
CA ALA A 308 -4.91 -19.38 -22.68
C ALA A 308 -4.48 -18.43 -21.54
N ASN A 309 -3.47 -17.60 -21.83
CA ASN A 309 -2.91 -16.64 -20.87
C ASN A 309 -2.47 -17.28 -19.54
N ASN A 310 -1.87 -18.48 -19.65
CA ASN A 310 -1.47 -19.30 -18.50
C ASN A 310 -2.67 -19.60 -17.59
N SER A 311 -3.74 -20.15 -18.17
CA SER A 311 -4.98 -20.53 -17.48
C SER A 311 -5.62 -19.42 -16.64
N LEU A 312 -5.69 -18.20 -17.22
CA LEU A 312 -6.23 -17.02 -16.54
C LEU A 312 -7.64 -17.25 -15.98
N ARG A 313 -8.48 -18.00 -16.70
CA ARG A 313 -9.84 -18.36 -16.27
C ARG A 313 -9.85 -19.15 -14.98
N LEU A 314 -9.09 -20.24 -14.92
CA LEU A 314 -8.97 -21.04 -13.69
C LEU A 314 -8.42 -20.17 -12.56
N ARG A 315 -7.32 -19.45 -12.81
CA ARG A 315 -6.66 -18.61 -11.82
C ARG A 315 -7.57 -17.55 -11.21
N ASN A 316 -8.34 -16.82 -12.02
CA ASN A 316 -9.24 -15.81 -11.49
C ASN A 316 -10.43 -16.44 -10.76
N VAL A 317 -10.95 -17.60 -11.19
CA VAL A 317 -11.98 -18.31 -10.43
C VAL A 317 -11.44 -18.73 -9.07
N ILE A 318 -10.32 -19.45 -8.99
CA ILE A 318 -9.81 -19.93 -7.71
C ILE A 318 -9.34 -18.79 -6.80
N ALA A 319 -8.86 -17.67 -7.37
CA ALA A 319 -8.54 -16.48 -6.59
C ALA A 319 -9.79 -15.81 -6.04
N HIS A 320 -10.87 -15.71 -6.82
CA HIS A 320 -12.16 -15.14 -6.42
C HIS A 320 -12.79 -15.99 -5.31
N GLU A 321 -12.86 -17.30 -5.52
CA GLU A 321 -13.41 -18.23 -4.52
C GLU A 321 -12.62 -18.19 -3.22
N HIS A 322 -11.30 -18.15 -3.31
CA HIS A 322 -10.50 -17.98 -2.12
C HIS A 322 -10.68 -16.60 -1.46
N GLY A 323 -11.09 -15.56 -2.21
CA GLY A 323 -11.55 -14.30 -1.62
C GLY A 323 -12.71 -14.51 -0.63
N HIS A 324 -13.70 -15.32 -1.00
CA HIS A 324 -14.76 -15.76 -0.07
C HIS A 324 -14.20 -16.61 1.08
N GLY A 325 -13.27 -17.53 0.79
CA GLY A 325 -12.54 -18.31 1.78
C GLY A 325 -11.74 -17.48 2.79
N GLN A 326 -11.44 -16.22 2.45
CA GLN A 326 -10.81 -15.23 3.32
C GLN A 326 -11.83 -14.36 4.06
N GLY A 327 -13.10 -14.39 3.69
CA GLY A 327 -14.16 -13.58 4.30
C GLY A 327 -14.73 -12.49 3.43
N LEU A 328 -14.32 -12.34 2.17
CA LEU A 328 -14.77 -11.24 1.31
C LEU A 328 -16.14 -11.57 0.70
N PHE A 329 -17.07 -10.63 0.68
CA PHE A 329 -18.32 -10.75 -0.07
C PHE A 329 -18.15 -10.23 -1.50
N HIS A 330 -19.18 -10.41 -2.32
CA HIS A 330 -19.22 -9.78 -3.64
C HIS A 330 -19.36 -8.27 -3.55
N VAL A 331 -18.78 -7.58 -4.53
CA VAL A 331 -18.82 -6.12 -4.67
C VAL A 331 -19.43 -5.71 -6.01
N CYS A 332 -20.25 -4.65 -5.98
CA CYS A 332 -20.76 -3.97 -7.17
C CYS A 332 -20.13 -2.57 -7.33
N PRO A 333 -20.12 -2.00 -8.54
CA PRO A 333 -20.67 -2.54 -9.79
C PRO A 333 -19.80 -3.63 -10.45
N ALA A 334 -20.45 -4.52 -11.20
CA ALA A 334 -19.83 -5.50 -12.09
C ALA A 334 -19.32 -4.82 -13.37
N ASN A 335 -18.20 -4.12 -13.28
CA ASN A 335 -17.60 -3.35 -14.36
C ASN A 335 -16.15 -3.77 -14.69
N GLN A 336 -15.76 -4.97 -14.27
CA GLN A 336 -14.45 -5.58 -14.51
C GLN A 336 -13.29 -4.80 -13.88
N THR A 337 -13.45 -4.31 -12.65
CA THR A 337 -12.43 -3.57 -11.89
C THR A 337 -12.07 -4.18 -10.53
N LYS A 338 -12.86 -5.12 -9.99
CA LYS A 338 -12.52 -5.86 -8.75
C LYS A 338 -12.65 -7.37 -8.97
N LEU A 339 -11.81 -8.16 -8.30
CA LEU A 339 -11.86 -9.62 -8.37
C LEU A 339 -13.15 -10.16 -7.76
N MET A 340 -13.61 -9.58 -6.66
CA MET A 340 -14.83 -9.99 -5.96
C MET A 340 -16.12 -9.49 -6.62
N GLU A 341 -16.09 -9.01 -7.87
CA GLU A 341 -17.32 -8.83 -8.62
C GLU A 341 -18.00 -10.18 -8.85
N PRO A 342 -19.34 -10.26 -8.83
CA PRO A 342 -20.06 -11.54 -8.89
C PRO A 342 -19.87 -12.34 -10.20
N PHE A 343 -19.32 -11.69 -11.23
CA PHE A 343 -18.98 -12.31 -12.51
C PHE A 343 -17.48 -12.33 -12.71
N ILE A 344 -16.93 -13.47 -13.11
CA ILE A 344 -15.49 -13.57 -13.36
C ILE A 344 -15.06 -12.70 -14.53
N SER A 345 -14.14 -11.79 -14.29
CA SER A 345 -13.46 -11.06 -15.34
C SER A 345 -12.17 -11.75 -15.77
N THR A 346 -11.84 -11.67 -17.05
CA THR A 346 -10.51 -12.00 -17.59
C THR A 346 -9.77 -10.74 -18.07
N ALA A 347 -10.21 -9.54 -17.68
CA ALA A 347 -9.59 -8.28 -18.06
C ALA A 347 -8.31 -7.98 -17.26
N TYR A 348 -8.17 -8.58 -16.08
CA TYR A 348 -7.03 -8.46 -15.18
C TYR A 348 -6.65 -9.84 -14.63
N ASN A 349 -5.58 -9.89 -13.84
CA ASN A 349 -5.06 -11.10 -13.22
C ASN A 349 -5.10 -10.98 -11.69
N GLY A 350 -5.96 -11.78 -11.06
CA GLY A 350 -6.02 -11.89 -9.61
C GLY A 350 -6.55 -10.65 -8.89
N PRO A 351 -6.23 -10.50 -7.59
CA PRO A 351 -6.80 -9.45 -6.73
C PRO A 351 -6.48 -8.04 -7.22
N GLN A 352 -7.47 -7.16 -7.14
CA GLN A 352 -7.37 -5.74 -7.44
C GLN A 352 -7.38 -4.91 -6.13
N LEU A 353 -7.25 -3.59 -6.24
CA LEU A 353 -7.07 -2.69 -5.09
C LEU A 353 -8.12 -2.92 -3.98
N ASP A 354 -9.39 -3.06 -4.36
CA ASP A 354 -10.49 -3.28 -3.41
C ASP A 354 -10.31 -4.58 -2.63
N ASP A 355 -10.00 -5.67 -3.35
CA ASP A 355 -9.84 -7.01 -2.78
C ASP A 355 -8.60 -7.09 -1.87
N ILE A 356 -7.53 -6.37 -2.24
CA ILE A 356 -6.29 -6.26 -1.46
C ILE A 356 -6.57 -5.54 -0.14
N LEU A 357 -7.21 -4.36 -0.17
CA LEU A 357 -7.50 -3.60 1.04
C LEU A 357 -8.50 -4.32 1.95
N ALA A 358 -9.46 -5.05 1.38
CA ALA A 358 -10.36 -5.89 2.16
C ALA A 358 -9.62 -7.00 2.92
N THR A 359 -8.64 -7.62 2.24
CA THR A 359 -7.78 -8.64 2.83
C THR A 359 -6.89 -8.05 3.91
N GLN A 360 -6.23 -6.93 3.63
CA GLN A 360 -5.35 -6.25 4.59
C GLN A 360 -6.13 -5.76 5.81
N TRP A 361 -7.37 -5.31 5.65
CA TRP A 361 -8.21 -4.93 6.78
C TRP A 361 -8.51 -6.11 7.73
N HIS A 362 -8.61 -7.33 7.19
CA HIS A 362 -8.81 -8.55 7.97
C HIS A 362 -7.53 -9.11 8.58
N TYR A 363 -6.43 -9.10 7.84
CA TYR A 363 -5.25 -9.92 8.12
C TYR A 363 -3.93 -9.14 8.18
N GLY A 364 -3.97 -7.82 8.03
CA GLY A 364 -2.78 -6.99 7.93
C GLY A 364 -2.18 -7.04 6.53
N ASP A 365 -1.17 -6.20 6.26
CA ASP A 365 -0.36 -6.31 5.06
C ASP A 365 0.68 -7.44 5.15
N ASN A 366 1.53 -7.57 4.14
CA ASN A 366 2.49 -8.68 4.05
C ASN A 366 3.71 -8.55 4.98
N ASP A 367 3.88 -7.40 5.63
CA ASP A 367 4.96 -7.14 6.58
C ASP A 367 4.50 -7.29 8.04
N GLU A 368 3.22 -7.59 8.27
CA GLU A 368 2.64 -7.83 9.59
C GLU A 368 3.09 -9.18 10.22
N ASN A 369 3.20 -9.31 11.54
CA ASN A 369 2.87 -8.32 12.56
C ASN A 369 4.11 -7.48 12.94
N ASN A 370 4.20 -6.24 12.47
CA ASN A 370 5.34 -5.35 12.71
C ASN A 370 5.00 -4.21 13.70
N ASP A 371 3.97 -4.39 14.54
CA ASP A 371 3.35 -3.38 15.43
C ASP A 371 4.29 -2.76 16.48
N THR A 372 5.52 -3.29 16.63
CA THR A 372 6.46 -2.85 17.66
C THR A 372 7.89 -2.83 17.15
N ALA A 373 8.75 -2.03 17.79
CA ALA A 373 10.18 -2.06 17.52
C ALA A 373 10.82 -3.46 17.73
N GLY A 374 10.21 -4.34 18.53
CA GLY A 374 10.70 -5.71 18.72
C GLY A 374 10.30 -6.68 17.60
N THR A 375 9.23 -6.38 16.88
CA THR A 375 8.68 -7.17 15.78
C THR A 375 8.88 -6.52 14.41
N ALA A 376 9.62 -5.42 14.37
CA ALA A 376 9.84 -4.61 13.19
C ALA A 376 10.35 -5.41 11.98
N THR A 377 9.80 -5.10 10.81
CA THR A 377 10.18 -5.76 9.55
C THR A 377 11.57 -5.33 9.12
N ASN A 378 12.45 -6.31 8.92
CA ASN A 378 13.84 -6.07 8.59
C ASN A 378 14.06 -5.89 7.09
N LEU A 379 14.32 -4.65 6.68
CA LEU A 379 14.59 -4.27 5.30
C LEU A 379 16.06 -4.46 4.88
N GLY A 380 16.90 -4.90 5.81
CA GLY A 380 18.30 -5.23 5.57
C GLY A 380 19.25 -4.01 5.58
N PRO A 381 20.50 -4.22 5.11
CA PRO A 381 21.50 -3.16 5.07
C PRO A 381 21.31 -2.21 3.89
N LEU A 382 21.49 -0.91 4.15
CA LEU A 382 21.52 0.14 3.14
C LEU A 382 22.84 0.92 3.23
N SER A 383 23.55 0.96 2.11
CA SER A 383 24.79 1.74 1.94
C SER A 383 24.48 3.17 1.48
N LEU A 384 25.44 4.08 1.63
CA LEU A 384 25.29 5.44 1.11
C LEU A 384 24.99 5.45 -0.39
N GLY A 385 24.06 6.29 -0.81
CA GLY A 385 23.54 6.40 -2.17
C GLY A 385 22.55 5.30 -2.57
N GLN A 386 22.15 4.40 -1.65
CA GLN A 386 21.12 3.40 -1.90
C GLN A 386 19.75 3.89 -1.45
N SER A 387 18.73 3.43 -2.18
CA SER A 387 17.34 3.58 -1.82
C SER A 387 16.59 2.27 -1.96
N LEU A 388 15.48 2.18 -1.23
CA LEU A 388 14.54 1.07 -1.22
C LEU A 388 13.12 1.62 -1.36
N THR A 389 12.25 0.87 -2.02
CA THR A 389 10.81 1.14 -2.07
C THR A 389 10.06 -0.13 -1.72
N ARG A 390 9.12 -0.03 -0.77
CA ARG A 390 8.25 -1.11 -0.31
C ARG A 390 6.79 -0.66 -0.53
N PRO A 391 6.13 -1.10 -1.62
CA PRO A 391 4.76 -0.72 -1.93
C PRO A 391 3.74 -1.66 -1.27
N MET A 392 2.46 -1.30 -1.38
CA MET A 392 1.31 -2.14 -0.99
C MET A 392 1.23 -2.47 0.50
N LEU A 393 1.68 -1.54 1.33
CA LEU A 393 1.57 -1.60 2.79
C LEU A 393 0.31 -0.89 3.25
N SER A 394 -0.12 -1.09 4.49
CA SER A 394 -1.30 -0.43 5.05
C SER A 394 -1.26 -0.27 6.55
N ILE A 395 -1.76 0.88 7.02
CA ILE A 395 -2.25 1.01 8.39
C ILE A 395 -3.74 0.68 8.38
N ASP A 396 -4.12 -0.46 8.94
CA ASP A 396 -5.48 -0.99 8.86
C ASP A 396 -6.46 -0.36 9.87
N ARG A 397 -5.93 0.16 10.99
CA ARG A 397 -6.71 0.77 12.07
C ARG A 397 -5.85 1.67 12.97
N ALA A 398 -6.50 2.45 13.84
CA ALA A 398 -5.80 3.41 14.69
C ALA A 398 -4.80 2.80 15.70
N SER A 399 -4.92 1.51 16.02
CA SER A 399 -4.01 0.80 16.93
C SER A 399 -2.83 0.14 16.22
N ASP A 400 -2.89 0.03 14.89
CA ASP A 400 -1.83 -0.53 14.06
C ASP A 400 -0.71 0.52 13.92
N VAL A 401 0.52 0.07 14.15
CA VAL A 401 1.73 0.88 14.12
C VAL A 401 2.86 0.11 13.48
N ASP A 402 3.07 0.32 12.19
CA ASP A 402 4.19 -0.29 11.50
C ASP A 402 5.58 0.14 12.00
N PHE A 403 6.45 -0.83 12.26
CA PHE A 403 7.89 -0.61 12.44
C PHE A 403 8.72 -1.35 11.40
N TYR A 404 9.74 -0.68 10.88
CA TYR A 404 10.74 -1.22 9.97
C TYR A 404 12.14 -0.99 10.52
N THR A 405 13.07 -1.91 10.27
CA THR A 405 14.50 -1.70 10.56
C THR A 405 15.33 -1.62 9.30
N ILE A 406 16.28 -0.69 9.31
CA ILE A 406 17.38 -0.61 8.34
C ILE A 406 18.72 -0.64 9.07
N GLN A 407 19.73 -1.20 8.42
CA GLN A 407 21.10 -1.22 8.96
C GLN A 407 21.98 -0.28 8.15
N VAL A 408 22.62 0.68 8.82
CA VAL A 408 23.59 1.60 8.19
C VAL A 408 25.00 1.26 8.67
N GLY A 409 25.93 1.15 7.73
CA GLY A 409 27.32 0.75 8.00
C GLY A 409 28.22 1.88 8.52
N GLN A 410 27.78 3.14 8.41
CA GLN A 410 28.52 4.34 8.78
C GLN A 410 27.57 5.51 9.02
N ALA A 411 28.11 6.67 9.41
CA ALA A 411 27.32 7.88 9.57
C ALA A 411 26.61 8.23 8.25
N ALA A 412 25.31 8.52 8.33
CA ALA A 412 24.44 8.71 7.17
C ALA A 412 23.26 9.64 7.49
N GLN A 413 22.74 10.32 6.47
CA GLN A 413 21.39 10.89 6.50
C GLN A 413 20.40 9.84 5.99
N ILE A 414 19.35 9.60 6.75
CA ILE A 414 18.23 8.74 6.36
C ILE A 414 17.09 9.67 5.94
N THR A 415 16.60 9.49 4.71
CA THR A 415 15.35 10.08 4.22
C THR A 415 14.31 8.98 4.15
N ALA A 416 13.27 9.07 4.98
CA ALA A 416 12.16 8.14 4.98
C ALA A 416 10.90 8.86 4.50
N THR A 417 10.24 8.33 3.47
CA THR A 417 9.05 8.89 2.84
C THR A 417 7.90 7.90 2.91
N MET A 418 6.77 8.33 3.47
CA MET A 418 5.50 7.61 3.41
C MET A 418 4.62 8.30 2.38
N THR A 419 4.21 7.55 1.35
CA THR A 419 3.30 8.04 0.30
C THR A 419 1.97 7.31 0.42
N PRO A 420 0.87 7.95 0.81
CA PRO A 420 -0.45 7.32 0.77
C PRO A 420 -0.78 6.84 -0.63
N THR A 421 -1.35 5.64 -0.74
CA THR A 421 -1.72 5.03 -2.02
C THR A 421 -3.18 4.59 -2.00
N GLY A 422 -3.84 4.67 -3.14
CA GLY A 422 -5.23 4.30 -3.28
C GLY A 422 -5.83 4.89 -4.56
N ALA A 423 -7.14 4.78 -4.68
CA ALA A 423 -7.93 5.42 -5.73
C ALA A 423 -9.35 5.71 -5.23
N ALA A 424 -10.06 6.57 -5.96
CA ALA A 424 -11.51 6.69 -5.85
C ALA A 424 -12.18 5.79 -6.90
N TYR A 425 -13.07 4.91 -6.46
CA TYR A 425 -13.78 3.99 -7.35
C TYR A 425 -15.17 3.67 -6.79
N ALA A 426 -16.08 3.18 -7.63
CA ALA A 426 -17.39 2.74 -7.17
C ALA A 426 -17.25 1.37 -6.47
N ALA A 427 -17.81 1.24 -5.28
CA ALA A 427 -17.91 0.01 -4.51
C ALA A 427 -19.19 0.01 -3.70
N GLY A 428 -19.84 -1.13 -3.57
CA GLY A 428 -21.03 -1.27 -2.76
C GLY A 428 -21.60 -2.67 -2.79
N THR A 429 -22.68 -2.83 -2.05
CA THR A 429 -23.36 -4.11 -1.91
C THR A 429 -23.89 -4.64 -3.21
N GLN A 430 -23.97 -5.97 -3.28
CA GLN A 430 -24.60 -6.62 -4.40
C GLN A 430 -26.09 -6.28 -4.51
N THR A 431 -26.51 -5.93 -5.73
CA THR A 431 -27.90 -5.65 -6.13
C THR A 431 -28.21 -6.37 -7.45
N SER A 432 -29.48 -6.44 -7.85
CA SER A 432 -29.98 -7.13 -9.07
C SER A 432 -29.19 -6.75 -10.27
N GLN A 433 -29.07 -5.45 -10.47
CA GLN A 433 -28.44 -4.93 -11.66
C GLN A 433 -26.93 -4.88 -11.54
N CYS A 434 -26.39 -4.94 -10.31
CA CYS A 434 -24.97 -4.78 -9.99
C CYS A 434 -24.27 -3.71 -10.84
N ASN A 435 -24.95 -2.60 -11.10
CA ASN A 435 -24.52 -1.59 -12.09
C ASN A 435 -24.12 -0.27 -11.43
N SER A 436 -24.26 -0.17 -10.12
CA SER A 436 -23.92 1.02 -9.34
C SER A 436 -23.36 0.66 -7.97
N GLY A 437 -22.72 1.65 -7.36
CA GLY A 437 -22.20 1.66 -5.99
C GLY A 437 -21.78 3.10 -5.65
N PRO A 438 -21.80 3.51 -4.37
CA PRO A 438 -21.25 4.80 -3.98
C PRO A 438 -19.76 4.91 -4.35
N THR A 439 -19.29 6.14 -4.54
CA THR A 439 -17.85 6.39 -4.68
C THR A 439 -17.17 6.18 -3.35
N PHE A 440 -16.19 5.29 -3.33
CA PHE A 440 -15.33 4.97 -2.22
C PHE A 440 -13.89 5.43 -2.53
N SER A 441 -13.31 6.25 -1.67
CA SER A 441 -11.94 6.77 -1.81
C SER A 441 -11.04 6.13 -0.77
N THR A 442 -9.93 5.55 -1.23
CA THR A 442 -8.90 4.91 -0.38
C THR A 442 -7.64 5.76 -0.22
N LEU A 443 -7.62 6.96 -0.82
CA LEU A 443 -6.45 7.84 -0.81
C LEU A 443 -6.31 8.66 0.48
N ASP A 444 -7.40 8.88 1.20
CA ASP A 444 -7.51 9.90 2.24
C ASP A 444 -8.32 9.43 3.47
N ARG A 445 -8.24 8.13 3.79
CA ARG A 445 -8.97 7.50 4.91
C ARG A 445 -8.36 7.83 6.27
N ALA A 446 -7.03 7.78 6.36
CA ALA A 446 -6.30 8.07 7.57
C ALA A 446 -5.15 9.04 7.32
N ASN A 447 -4.88 9.90 8.29
CA ASN A 447 -3.71 10.75 8.27
C ASN A 447 -2.58 10.01 8.95
N LEU A 448 -1.50 9.75 8.23
CA LEU A 448 -0.37 8.99 8.74
C LEU A 448 0.74 9.93 9.19
N GLU A 449 1.59 9.47 10.10
CA GLU A 449 2.86 10.10 10.48
C GLU A 449 3.99 9.11 10.23
N ILE A 450 5.11 9.58 9.71
CA ILE A 450 6.36 8.82 9.62
C ILE A 450 7.41 9.38 10.58
N ALA A 451 8.13 8.50 11.27
CA ALA A 451 9.22 8.87 12.16
C ALA A 451 10.45 7.97 11.97
N ILE A 452 11.64 8.56 12.07
CA ILE A 452 12.91 7.85 12.18
C ILE A 452 13.29 7.80 13.66
N LEU A 453 13.58 6.61 14.17
CA LEU A 453 13.97 6.37 15.56
C LEU A 453 15.40 5.83 15.66
N ALA A 454 16.04 6.14 16.77
CA ALA A 454 17.36 5.64 17.11
C ALA A 454 17.37 4.12 17.37
N SER A 455 18.56 3.56 17.57
CA SER A 455 18.79 2.13 17.77
C SER A 455 18.12 1.50 18.99
N ASN A 456 17.58 2.31 19.91
CA ASN A 456 16.76 1.85 21.02
C ASN A 456 15.28 1.65 20.67
N GLY A 457 14.87 1.89 19.42
CA GLY A 457 13.51 1.73 18.92
C GLY A 457 12.48 2.71 19.48
N THR A 458 12.91 3.73 20.24
CA THR A 458 12.00 4.61 21.00
C THR A 458 12.34 6.09 20.90
N THR A 459 13.62 6.46 20.84
CA THR A 459 14.04 7.86 20.70
C THR A 459 13.82 8.34 19.27
N VAL A 460 12.91 9.30 19.08
CA VAL A 460 12.65 9.95 17.80
C VAL A 460 13.85 10.82 17.42
N ILE A 461 14.44 10.56 16.25
CA ILE A 461 15.49 11.37 15.63
C ILE A 461 14.85 12.47 14.77
N ALA A 462 13.88 12.07 13.96
CA ALA A 462 13.12 12.96 13.09
C ALA A 462 11.71 12.39 12.89
N ASN A 463 10.74 13.25 12.64
CA ASN A 463 9.39 12.84 12.27
C ASN A 463 8.74 13.89 11.36
N ALA A 464 7.75 13.45 10.61
CA ALA A 464 6.86 14.28 9.81
C ALA A 464 5.42 13.80 10.02
N ALA A 465 4.57 14.73 10.42
CA ALA A 465 3.13 14.57 10.63
C ALA A 465 2.38 15.81 10.14
N ALA A 466 2.99 16.56 9.22
CA ALA A 466 2.61 17.94 8.92
C ALA A 466 1.56 18.04 7.81
N ALA A 467 1.35 16.95 7.08
CA ALA A 467 0.42 16.91 5.97
C ALA A 467 -0.96 16.42 6.44
N GLY A 468 -2.03 16.88 5.77
CA GLY A 468 -3.40 16.41 6.01
C GLY A 468 -3.64 15.05 5.35
N LEU A 469 -4.90 14.58 5.40
CA LEU A 469 -5.31 13.31 4.79
C LEU A 469 -4.81 13.14 3.35
N GLY A 470 -4.27 11.95 3.05
CA GLY A 470 -3.80 11.57 1.71
C GLY A 470 -2.53 12.28 1.22
N ALA A 471 -1.84 13.02 2.09
CA ALA A 471 -0.61 13.70 1.72
C ALA A 471 0.65 12.91 2.11
N VAL A 472 1.71 13.14 1.34
CA VAL A 472 3.03 12.51 1.53
C VAL A 472 3.70 13.16 2.74
N ASP A 473 4.22 12.33 3.66
CA ASP A 473 5.11 12.79 4.72
C ASP A 473 6.53 12.27 4.48
N THR A 474 7.53 13.11 4.78
CA THR A 474 8.95 12.77 4.65
C THR A 474 9.70 13.23 5.89
N ALA A 475 10.31 12.28 6.60
CA ALA A 475 11.20 12.51 7.72
C ALA A 475 12.66 12.40 7.25
N ILE A 476 13.51 13.34 7.66
CA ILE A 476 14.94 13.35 7.36
C ILE A 476 15.70 13.40 8.69
N GLY A 477 16.51 12.37 8.97
CA GLY A 477 17.20 12.22 10.24
C GLY A 477 18.63 11.74 10.08
N GLU A 478 19.51 12.18 11.00
CA GLU A 478 20.93 11.85 10.98
C GLU A 478 21.22 10.60 11.83
N ALA A 479 21.71 9.56 11.18
CA ALA A 479 22.30 8.39 11.81
C ALA A 479 23.79 8.63 12.07
N LEU A 480 24.14 9.14 13.26
CA LEU A 480 25.51 9.56 13.60
C LEU A 480 26.50 8.41 13.81
N THR A 481 26.02 7.17 13.92
CA THR A 481 26.85 5.98 14.18
C THR A 481 26.39 4.81 13.33
N PRO A 482 27.28 3.89 12.92
CA PRO A 482 26.86 2.60 12.38
C PRO A 482 25.88 1.91 13.33
N GLY A 483 24.82 1.32 12.80
CA GLY A 483 23.83 0.64 13.64
C GLY A 483 22.53 0.32 12.93
N THR A 484 21.60 -0.25 13.69
CA THR A 484 20.22 -0.46 13.28
C THR A 484 19.40 0.76 13.67
N TYR A 485 18.60 1.27 12.74
CA TYR A 485 17.68 2.38 12.93
C TYR A 485 16.27 1.93 12.55
N TYR A 486 15.28 2.60 13.12
CA TYR A 486 13.89 2.24 12.91
C TYR A 486 13.18 3.33 12.11
N VAL A 487 12.26 2.91 11.25
CA VAL A 487 11.22 3.77 10.67
C VAL A 487 9.89 3.31 11.25
N ARG A 488 9.10 4.24 11.77
CA ARG A 488 7.77 3.97 12.31
C ARG A 488 6.73 4.74 11.52
N ILE A 489 5.65 4.07 11.13
CA ILE A 489 4.47 4.70 10.54
C ILE A 489 3.28 4.44 11.49
N ARG A 490 2.41 5.42 11.66
CA ARG A 490 1.20 5.27 12.46
C ARG A 490 0.10 6.22 12.02
N GLN A 491 -1.13 5.89 12.38
CA GLN A 491 -2.25 6.83 12.25
C GLN A 491 -2.16 7.96 13.29
N THR A 492 -2.44 9.19 12.86
CA THR A 492 -2.60 10.38 13.71
C THR A 492 -4.04 10.86 13.82
N SER A 493 -4.79 10.77 12.73
CA SER A 493 -6.23 11.06 12.67
C SER A 493 -6.87 10.28 11.52
N GLN A 494 -8.20 10.32 11.40
CA GLN A 494 -8.94 9.62 10.35
C GLN A 494 -10.10 10.46 9.84
N ALA A 495 -10.42 10.33 8.55
CA ALA A 495 -11.54 11.01 7.90
C ALA A 495 -12.89 10.43 8.35
N THR A 496 -12.93 9.12 8.57
CA THR A 496 -14.13 8.36 8.95
C THR A 496 -13.83 7.44 10.12
N SER A 497 -14.84 7.15 10.94
CA SER A 497 -14.74 6.13 12.00
C SER A 497 -14.93 4.71 11.50
N ASP A 498 -15.58 4.57 10.35
CA ASP A 498 -15.75 3.28 9.70
C ASP A 498 -14.52 2.97 8.84
N ARG A 499 -13.97 1.76 9.00
CA ARG A 499 -12.86 1.17 8.22
C ARG A 499 -11.80 2.19 7.76
N PRO A 500 -10.93 2.67 8.67
CA PRO A 500 -9.96 3.71 8.39
C PRO A 500 -8.71 3.21 7.66
N ILE A 501 -8.72 1.99 7.08
CA ILE A 501 -7.54 1.43 6.42
C ILE A 501 -6.95 2.41 5.40
N GLN A 502 -5.67 2.70 5.55
CA GLN A 502 -4.93 3.60 4.68
C GLN A 502 -3.71 2.87 4.14
N ALA A 503 -3.76 2.51 2.85
CA ALA A 503 -2.59 1.99 2.18
C ALA A 503 -1.54 3.08 1.93
N TYR A 504 -0.29 2.67 1.89
CA TYR A 504 0.84 3.53 1.59
C TYR A 504 2.00 2.76 0.91
N THR A 505 2.95 3.51 0.38
CA THR A 505 4.26 3.03 -0.08
C THR A 505 5.34 3.68 0.78
N LEU A 506 6.24 2.84 1.32
CA LEU A 506 7.42 3.28 2.07
C LEU A 506 8.61 3.43 1.11
N GLY A 507 9.20 4.62 1.11
CA GLY A 507 10.50 4.89 0.50
C GLY A 507 11.54 5.16 1.58
N ILE A 508 12.73 4.58 1.45
CA ILE A 508 13.88 4.89 2.30
C ILE A 508 15.08 5.16 1.40
N ALA A 509 15.79 6.26 1.64
CA ALA A 509 17.08 6.56 1.04
C ALA A 509 18.11 6.81 2.14
N VAL A 510 19.34 6.34 1.90
CA VAL A 510 20.48 6.55 2.80
C VAL A 510 21.55 7.29 2.01
N ASP A 511 21.85 8.51 2.43
CA ASP A 511 22.79 9.40 1.76
C ASP A 511 23.92 9.81 2.72
N PRO A 512 25.06 10.32 2.21
CA PRO A 512 26.05 10.94 3.07
C PRO A 512 25.38 12.03 3.94
N PRO A 513 25.68 12.11 5.25
CA PRO A 513 25.08 13.12 6.09
C PRO A 513 25.50 14.51 5.59
N PRO A 514 24.62 15.54 5.64
CA PRO A 514 25.03 16.92 5.39
C PRO A 514 26.06 17.30 6.46
N PHE A 515 27.34 17.27 6.10
CA PHE A 515 28.44 17.50 7.04
C PHE A 515 28.29 18.89 7.70
N PRO A 516 28.02 19.02 9.01
CA PRO A 516 28.27 20.28 9.69
C PRO A 516 29.78 20.40 9.84
N GLY A 517 30.40 21.22 8.99
CA GLY A 517 31.85 21.44 8.98
C GLY A 517 32.38 22.12 10.25
N ILE A 518 33.65 22.49 10.19
CA ILE A 518 34.34 23.22 11.27
C ILE A 518 33.52 24.44 11.72
N ILE A 519 33.29 24.58 13.03
CA ILE A 519 32.74 25.83 13.59
C ILE A 519 33.90 26.77 13.94
N ILE A 520 33.86 27.98 13.38
CA ILE A 520 34.77 29.06 13.77
C ILE A 520 33.95 30.13 14.51
N SER A 521 34.31 30.38 15.76
CA SER A 521 33.66 31.38 16.62
C SER A 521 34.67 32.35 17.22
N LEU A 522 34.24 33.58 17.48
CA LEU A 522 35.05 34.64 18.10
C LEU A 522 34.42 34.94 19.47
N PRO A 523 34.85 34.27 20.56
CA PRO A 523 34.14 34.31 21.85
C PRO A 523 34.03 35.71 22.46
N SER A 524 34.97 36.59 22.13
CA SER A 524 35.01 37.99 22.58
C SER A 524 34.48 38.96 21.52
N GLY A 525 33.89 38.46 20.43
CA GLY A 525 33.57 39.24 19.24
C GLY A 525 34.78 39.52 18.34
N ALA A 526 34.50 40.07 17.15
CA ALA A 526 35.55 40.60 16.28
C ALA A 526 35.96 42.00 16.77
N PRO A 527 37.26 42.38 16.70
CA PRO A 527 37.67 43.76 16.96
C PRO A 527 36.95 44.73 16.02
N THR A 528 36.33 45.76 16.58
CA THR A 528 35.65 46.83 15.82
C THR A 528 36.44 48.15 15.82
N GLN A 529 37.47 48.25 16.68
CA GLN A 529 38.34 49.41 16.80
C GLN A 529 39.78 48.94 17.04
N LEU A 530 40.75 49.54 16.33
CA LEU A 530 42.17 49.22 16.42
C LEU A 530 42.97 50.49 16.77
N ASP A 531 44.01 50.33 17.59
CA ASP A 531 44.95 51.41 17.87
C ASP A 531 45.93 51.61 16.71
N PRO A 532 46.15 52.85 16.24
CA PRO A 532 47.06 53.11 15.12
C PRO A 532 48.48 52.59 15.36
N GLY A 533 49.00 51.84 14.38
CA GLY A 533 50.33 51.27 14.38
C GLY A 533 50.58 50.16 15.41
N GLN A 534 49.57 49.77 16.18
CA GLN A 534 49.66 48.67 17.16
C GLN A 534 48.98 47.42 16.62
N ALA A 535 49.63 46.27 16.80
CA ALA A 535 49.02 44.99 16.45
C ALA A 535 47.93 44.63 17.48
N GLU A 536 46.80 44.14 17.00
CA GLU A 536 45.66 43.75 17.82
C GLU A 536 45.48 42.23 17.78
N ALA A 537 45.38 41.60 18.95
CA ALA A 537 45.20 40.16 19.07
C ALA A 537 43.82 39.82 19.65
N PHE A 538 43.13 38.86 19.06
CA PHE A 538 41.81 38.41 19.51
C PHE A 538 41.67 36.89 19.51
N SER A 539 40.75 36.40 20.35
CA SER A 539 40.54 34.97 20.57
C SER A 539 39.63 34.37 19.51
N VAL A 540 40.00 33.19 19.02
CA VAL A 540 39.24 32.38 18.06
C VAL A 540 39.09 30.98 18.62
N THR A 541 37.89 30.42 18.58
CA THR A 541 37.66 29.00 18.85
C THR A 541 37.29 28.29 17.55
N ILE A 542 38.05 27.25 17.23
CA ILE A 542 37.88 26.42 16.04
C ILE A 542 37.56 25.00 16.52
N ASP A 543 36.28 24.63 16.49
CA ASP A 543 35.82 23.30 16.82
C ASP A 543 35.77 22.44 15.54
N PRO A 544 36.69 21.47 15.40
CA PRO A 544 36.73 20.62 14.21
C PRO A 544 35.63 19.55 14.20
N ARG A 545 34.80 19.48 15.26
CA ARG A 545 33.75 18.48 15.44
C ARG A 545 34.27 17.06 15.19
N GLN A 546 33.81 16.42 14.11
CA GLN A 546 34.11 15.03 13.75
C GLN A 546 35.20 14.90 12.66
N GLU A 547 35.81 16.00 12.23
CA GLU A 547 36.93 15.97 11.28
C GLU A 547 38.24 16.47 11.91
N SER A 548 39.32 16.46 11.14
CA SER A 548 40.60 17.02 11.56
C SER A 548 40.89 18.31 10.80
N ILE A 549 41.59 19.25 11.45
CA ILE A 549 42.07 20.47 10.78
C ILE A 549 43.27 20.10 9.92
N VAL A 550 43.22 20.44 8.63
CA VAL A 550 44.31 20.30 7.67
C VAL A 550 45.08 21.61 7.60
N GLY A 551 46.39 21.53 7.86
CA GLY A 551 47.27 22.70 7.89
C GLY A 551 47.03 23.58 9.10
N THR A 552 47.42 24.86 8.99
CA THR A 552 47.27 25.84 10.07
C THR A 552 46.15 26.82 9.70
N PRO A 553 45.14 27.03 10.57
CA PRO A 553 44.12 28.06 10.36
C PRO A 553 44.73 29.44 10.16
N GLN A 554 44.07 30.30 9.38
CA GLN A 554 44.60 31.59 8.95
C GLN A 554 43.62 32.74 9.20
N LEU A 555 44.17 33.90 9.52
CA LEU A 555 43.52 35.20 9.45
C LEU A 555 43.82 35.78 8.07
N LEU A 556 42.78 36.12 7.33
CA LEU A 556 42.90 36.83 6.07
C LEU A 556 42.47 38.27 6.30
N TYR A 557 43.34 39.23 5.98
CA TYR A 557 43.08 40.66 6.21
C TYR A 557 43.54 41.51 5.02
N ARG A 558 42.91 42.67 4.84
CA ARG A 558 43.34 43.72 3.89
C ARG A 558 43.11 45.08 4.50
N THR A 559 43.80 46.11 3.99
CA THR A 559 43.79 47.47 4.56
C THR A 559 42.83 48.44 3.89
N ALA A 560 42.19 48.03 2.79
CA ALA A 560 41.15 48.78 2.10
C ALA A 560 40.31 47.83 1.23
N SER A 561 39.04 48.15 1.03
CA SER A 561 38.15 47.35 0.19
C SER A 561 38.66 47.29 -1.26
N GLY A 562 38.53 46.12 -1.90
CA GLY A 562 39.04 45.86 -3.25
C GLY A 562 40.52 45.48 -3.34
N GLN A 563 41.29 45.57 -2.26
CA GLN A 563 42.64 45.00 -2.20
C GLN A 563 42.60 43.47 -2.04
N ALA A 564 43.70 42.80 -2.44
CA ALA A 564 43.89 41.38 -2.17
C ALA A 564 44.11 41.14 -0.67
N PHE A 565 43.58 40.03 -0.16
CA PHE A 565 43.81 39.62 1.24
C PHE A 565 45.24 39.09 1.42
N ALA A 566 45.92 39.57 2.44
CA ALA A 566 47.11 38.94 3.00
C ALA A 566 46.68 37.86 4.01
N SER A 567 47.49 36.82 4.20
CA SER A 567 47.23 35.73 5.14
C SER A 567 48.27 35.69 6.26
N ILE A 568 47.80 35.44 7.49
CA ILE A 568 48.63 35.24 8.68
C ILE A 568 48.15 33.97 9.38
N ASN A 569 49.05 33.09 9.77
CA ASN A 569 48.68 31.88 10.52
C ASN A 569 48.22 32.25 11.93
N LEU A 570 47.15 31.60 12.40
CA LEU A 570 46.72 31.67 13.80
C LEU A 570 47.73 30.94 14.69
N SER A 571 47.93 31.46 15.89
CA SER A 571 48.72 30.79 16.93
C SER A 571 47.82 29.85 17.73
N SER A 572 48.19 28.57 17.87
CA SER A 572 47.42 27.61 18.67
C SER A 572 47.71 27.80 20.16
N ASN A 573 46.64 27.87 20.97
CA ASN A 573 46.71 27.89 22.44
C ASN A 573 46.48 26.50 23.05
N GLY A 574 46.29 25.47 22.21
CA GLY A 574 45.92 24.11 22.61
C GLY A 574 44.41 23.83 22.48
N GLY A 575 44.07 22.55 22.28
CA GLY A 575 42.68 22.12 22.05
C GLY A 575 42.07 22.81 20.83
N THR A 576 40.89 23.41 21.02
CA THR A 576 40.15 24.18 19.99
C THR A 576 40.43 25.68 20.05
N SER A 577 41.36 26.15 20.89
CA SER A 577 41.63 27.57 21.11
C SER A 577 42.80 28.10 20.28
N TYR A 578 42.60 29.26 19.66
CA TYR A 578 43.57 29.94 18.81
C TYR A 578 43.58 31.46 19.06
N THR A 579 44.69 32.10 18.71
CA THR A 579 44.84 33.56 18.70
C THR A 579 45.10 34.04 17.27
N ALA A 580 44.27 34.96 16.81
CA ALA A 580 44.47 35.72 15.57
C ALA A 580 45.08 37.09 15.89
N THR A 581 45.94 37.61 15.02
CA THR A 581 46.59 38.91 15.23
C THR A 581 46.54 39.74 13.95
N ILE A 582 45.84 40.87 14.01
CA ILE A 582 45.87 41.90 12.97
C ILE A 582 47.16 42.71 13.21
N PRO A 583 48.04 42.88 12.21
CA PRO A 583 49.25 43.67 12.38
C PRO A 583 48.90 45.16 12.55
N GLY A 584 49.84 45.95 13.05
CA GLY A 584 49.64 47.39 13.19
C GLY A 584 49.33 48.06 11.85
N LEU A 585 48.22 48.80 11.80
CA LEU A 585 47.73 49.48 10.60
C LEU A 585 47.80 51.00 10.76
N ASP A 586 47.94 51.71 9.63
CA ASP A 586 47.93 53.18 9.62
C ASP A 586 46.54 53.74 9.95
N CYS A 587 46.47 54.97 10.50
CA CYS A 587 45.20 55.64 10.85
C CYS A 587 44.20 55.79 9.70
N ALA A 588 44.65 55.69 8.45
CA ALA A 588 43.81 55.83 7.27
C ALA A 588 43.34 54.48 6.70
N ALA A 589 43.69 53.35 7.33
CA ALA A 589 43.29 52.03 6.87
C ALA A 589 41.82 51.74 7.22
N GLU A 590 41.13 51.08 6.30
CA GLU A 590 39.78 50.53 6.48
C GLU A 590 39.89 49.00 6.45
N PRO A 591 40.33 48.38 7.56
CA PRO A 591 40.61 46.96 7.56
C PRO A 591 39.36 46.12 7.40
N GLU A 592 39.49 45.11 6.54
CA GLU A 592 38.51 44.05 6.36
C GLU A 592 39.21 42.71 6.58
N PHE A 593 38.59 41.81 7.35
CA PHE A 593 39.21 40.54 7.72
C PHE A 593 38.20 39.42 7.97
N TYR A 594 38.68 38.18 7.87
CA TYR A 594 37.94 36.97 8.22
C TYR A 594 38.89 35.86 8.63
N VAL A 595 38.38 34.87 9.35
CA VAL A 595 39.15 33.71 9.79
C VAL A 595 38.80 32.52 8.89
N ALA A 596 39.80 31.69 8.57
CA ALA A 596 39.64 30.50 7.75
C ALA A 596 40.32 29.27 8.38
N ALA A 597 39.68 28.11 8.26
CA ALA A 597 40.24 26.81 8.62
C ALA A 597 39.86 25.76 7.56
N THR A 598 40.77 24.84 7.25
CA THR A 598 40.49 23.76 6.28
C THR A 598 40.24 22.46 7.04
N GLY A 599 39.09 21.83 6.81
CA GLY A 599 38.74 20.51 7.32
C GLY A 599 39.20 19.39 6.39
N SER A 600 39.51 18.21 6.95
CA SER A 600 39.91 17.03 6.18
C SER A 600 38.80 16.46 5.29
N VAL A 601 37.55 16.83 5.55
CA VAL A 601 36.38 16.41 4.76
C VAL A 601 35.70 17.61 4.13
N THR A 602 35.41 18.67 4.89
CA THR A 602 34.59 19.80 4.40
C THR A 602 35.35 20.85 3.59
N GLY A 603 36.68 20.79 3.56
CA GLY A 603 37.50 21.78 2.87
C GLY A 603 37.52 23.13 3.60
N LEU A 604 37.53 24.24 2.86
CA LEU A 604 37.68 25.58 3.43
C LEU A 604 36.40 26.04 4.14
N ASN A 605 36.51 26.34 5.44
CA ASN A 605 35.46 26.94 6.27
C ASN A 605 35.92 28.34 6.70
N THR A 606 35.00 29.32 6.74
CA THR A 606 35.30 30.72 7.06
C THR A 606 34.36 31.31 8.11
N SER A 607 34.81 32.37 8.78
CA SER A 607 33.99 33.21 9.66
C SER A 607 34.24 34.68 9.33
N PRO A 608 33.24 35.40 8.80
CA PRO A 608 31.86 34.96 8.52
C PRO A 608 31.76 33.88 7.43
N THR A 609 30.68 33.08 7.43
CA THR A 609 30.53 31.87 6.57
C THR A 609 30.56 32.16 5.06
N ASN A 610 30.23 33.39 4.65
CA ASN A 610 30.24 33.83 3.26
C ASN A 610 31.51 34.61 2.85
N ALA A 611 32.57 34.62 3.67
CA ALA A 611 33.80 35.28 3.30
C ALA A 611 34.42 34.68 2.01
N PRO A 612 34.94 35.48 1.07
CA PRO A 612 35.24 36.92 1.20
C PRO A 612 34.12 37.88 0.77
N ALA A 613 32.89 37.41 0.50
CA ALA A 613 31.78 38.28 0.15
C ALA A 613 31.28 39.09 1.37
N GLU A 614 31.32 38.48 2.55
CA GLU A 614 31.12 39.15 3.85
C GLU A 614 32.38 39.04 4.70
N VAL A 615 32.72 40.12 5.41
CA VAL A 615 33.94 40.23 6.21
C VAL A 615 33.66 41.05 7.46
N TYR A 616 34.46 40.83 8.50
CA TYR A 616 34.52 41.75 9.64
C TYR A 616 35.28 43.02 9.23
N SER A 617 34.94 44.14 9.87
CA SER A 617 35.63 45.41 9.68
C SER A 617 35.90 46.08 11.02
N ALA A 618 36.93 46.94 11.05
CA ALA A 618 37.29 47.74 12.21
C ALA A 618 37.66 49.17 11.80
N ILE A 619 37.53 50.12 12.72
CA ILE A 619 38.02 51.49 12.54
C ILE A 619 39.40 51.61 13.18
N VAL A 620 40.38 52.15 12.45
CA VAL A 620 41.71 52.44 13.01
C VAL A 620 41.73 53.87 13.55
N GLY A 621 41.84 54.03 14.87
CA GLY A 621 41.88 55.34 15.52
C GLY A 621 41.06 55.44 16.80
N THR A 622 41.03 56.64 17.40
CA THR A 622 40.28 56.91 18.64
C THR A 622 38.93 57.55 18.32
N ILE A 623 37.83 56.85 18.62
CA ILE A 623 36.50 57.46 18.61
C ILE A 623 36.46 58.51 19.71
N THR A 624 36.30 59.78 19.31
CA THR A 624 36.21 60.89 20.26
C THR A 624 34.76 61.35 20.32
N THR A 625 34.08 61.08 21.43
CA THR A 625 32.72 61.57 21.65
C THR A 625 32.78 63.07 21.96
N VAL A 626 32.47 63.89 20.96
CA VAL A 626 32.50 65.36 21.09
C VAL A 626 31.28 65.93 21.82
N LEU A 627 30.18 65.18 21.88
CA LEU A 627 28.97 65.51 22.62
C LEU A 627 28.19 64.22 22.93
N SER A 628 27.68 64.11 24.15
CA SER A 628 26.70 63.09 24.54
C SER A 628 25.66 63.79 25.40
N ASP A 629 24.40 63.71 24.99
CA ASP A 629 23.28 64.26 25.73
C ASP A 629 22.15 63.23 25.72
N ASN A 630 21.78 62.77 26.90
CA ASN A 630 20.62 61.90 27.11
C ASN A 630 19.37 62.70 27.51
N PHE A 631 19.44 64.02 27.34
CA PHE A 631 18.40 64.99 27.63
C PHE A 631 17.93 64.99 29.09
N GLN A 632 18.60 64.35 30.05
CA GLN A 632 18.24 64.45 31.48
C GLN A 632 18.59 65.80 32.09
N THR A 633 19.52 66.52 31.47
CA THR A 633 19.81 67.92 31.79
C THR A 633 19.59 68.80 30.56
N ASN A 634 19.08 70.01 30.75
CA ASN A 634 18.96 70.95 29.64
C ASN A 634 20.37 71.48 29.25
N MET A 635 20.96 70.93 28.18
CA MET A 635 22.25 71.40 27.64
C MET A 635 22.11 72.58 26.66
N GLY A 636 20.90 73.15 26.52
CA GLY A 636 20.64 74.35 25.73
C GLY A 636 20.12 74.09 24.32
N TRP A 637 19.64 72.88 24.01
CA TRP A 637 18.92 72.61 22.77
C TRP A 637 17.67 73.47 22.66
N ILE A 638 17.39 73.99 21.46
CA ILE A 638 16.26 74.89 21.21
C ILE A 638 15.38 74.25 20.15
N ALA A 639 14.24 73.71 20.58
CA ALA A 639 13.23 73.24 19.65
C ALA A 639 12.65 74.44 18.86
N THR A 640 12.65 74.32 17.54
CA THR A 640 12.04 75.29 16.62
C THR A 640 11.14 74.57 15.63
N ALA A 641 10.21 75.26 15.00
CA ALA A 641 9.30 74.65 14.04
C ALA A 641 9.06 75.57 12.85
N ASP A 642 8.65 74.98 11.73
CA ASP A 642 8.20 75.74 10.58
C ASP A 642 6.99 76.60 10.95
N ALA A 643 6.86 77.77 10.33
CA ALA A 643 5.78 78.73 10.63
C ALA A 643 4.36 78.18 10.38
N THR A 644 4.24 77.08 9.63
CA THR A 644 2.97 76.39 9.32
C THR A 644 2.63 75.29 10.33
N THR A 645 3.53 74.96 11.25
CA THR A 645 3.33 73.92 12.27
C THR A 645 2.29 74.38 13.29
N THR A 646 1.27 73.56 13.52
CA THR A 646 0.13 73.92 14.39
C THR A 646 0.09 73.16 15.71
N THR A 647 0.71 71.98 15.80
CA THR A 647 0.71 71.05 16.94
C THR A 647 2.00 70.21 16.93
N GLY A 648 2.28 69.49 18.03
CA GLY A 648 3.39 68.53 18.09
C GLY A 648 4.78 69.14 18.28
N PHE A 649 4.86 70.36 18.83
CA PHE A 649 6.14 70.99 19.17
C PHE A 649 6.94 70.09 20.12
N TRP A 650 8.28 70.06 19.97
CA TRP A 650 9.12 69.19 20.77
C TRP A 650 9.32 69.77 22.17
N ASP A 651 8.76 69.08 23.16
CA ASP A 651 8.86 69.41 24.58
C ASP A 651 9.79 68.43 25.30
N ARG A 652 10.70 68.96 26.12
CA ARG A 652 11.67 68.15 26.88
C ARG A 652 11.07 67.72 28.22
N GLU A 653 10.43 66.56 28.25
CA GLU A 653 9.65 66.09 29.39
C GLU A 653 9.74 64.56 29.59
N VAL A 654 9.17 64.06 30.69
CA VAL A 654 8.97 62.63 30.90
C VAL A 654 7.76 62.17 30.07
N PRO A 655 7.90 61.18 29.17
CA PRO A 655 6.78 60.68 28.39
C PRO A 655 5.68 60.10 29.28
N ASN A 656 4.42 60.37 28.96
CA ASN A 656 3.30 59.86 29.75
C ASN A 656 3.02 58.38 29.41
N PRO A 657 3.13 57.45 30.39
CA PRO A 657 2.93 56.03 30.13
C PRO A 657 1.47 55.64 29.88
N SER A 658 0.52 56.57 30.02
CA SER A 658 -0.92 56.30 29.87
C SER A 658 -1.41 56.47 28.43
N PHE A 659 -0.55 56.88 27.49
CA PHE A 659 -0.91 57.09 26.09
C PHE A 659 -0.86 55.78 25.29
N THR A 660 -1.70 55.64 24.26
CA THR A 660 -1.93 54.34 23.58
C THR A 660 -2.06 54.43 22.06
N ARG A 661 -1.83 55.59 21.44
CA ARG A 661 -2.12 55.83 20.01
C ARG A 661 -0.86 56.06 19.17
N GLY A 662 0.30 55.68 19.70
CA GLY A 662 1.60 55.78 19.00
C GLY A 662 2.53 56.86 19.58
N GLU A 663 2.08 57.60 20.58
CA GLU A 663 2.92 58.50 21.37
C GLU A 663 3.99 57.69 22.14
N PRO A 664 5.22 58.22 22.30
CA PRO A 664 6.22 57.57 23.15
C PRO A 664 5.69 57.48 24.59
N THR A 665 5.64 56.26 25.15
CA THR A 665 5.18 56.00 26.53
C THR A 665 6.33 55.90 27.53
N VAL A 666 7.56 55.78 27.03
CA VAL A 666 8.81 55.72 27.78
C VAL A 666 9.92 56.41 26.98
N ASP A 667 10.92 56.89 27.69
CA ASP A 667 12.17 57.35 27.11
C ASP A 667 12.92 56.17 26.46
N ALA A 668 13.53 56.40 25.29
CA ALA A 668 14.15 55.36 24.47
C ALA A 668 15.35 54.69 25.16
N ASP A 669 16.13 55.43 25.94
CA ASP A 669 17.23 54.90 26.73
C ASP A 669 16.83 54.55 28.18
N GLY A 670 15.56 54.80 28.52
CA GLY A 670 14.98 54.55 29.84
C GLY A 670 15.44 55.50 30.94
N SER A 671 16.13 56.61 30.60
CA SER A 671 16.71 57.53 31.59
C SER A 671 15.69 58.52 32.17
N GLY A 672 14.62 58.82 31.43
CA GLY A 672 13.38 59.39 31.96
C GLY A 672 12.82 60.54 31.12
N ILE A 673 13.64 61.56 30.89
CA ILE A 673 13.29 62.75 30.09
C ILE A 673 13.80 62.63 28.64
N CYS A 674 12.92 62.84 27.67
CA CYS A 674 13.30 62.98 26.26
C CYS A 674 12.53 64.14 25.61
N TYR A 675 12.79 64.42 24.33
CA TYR A 675 11.90 65.28 23.56
C TYR A 675 10.71 64.48 23.03
N VAL A 676 9.50 64.97 23.28
CA VAL A 676 8.24 64.38 22.80
C VAL A 676 7.50 65.39 21.92
N SER A 677 6.79 64.94 20.90
CA SER A 677 5.99 65.78 20.00
C SER A 677 4.68 66.18 20.66
N GLY A 678 4.77 67.08 21.65
CA GLY A 678 3.73 67.31 22.64
C GLY A 678 3.65 66.19 23.69
N ASN A 679 3.19 66.52 24.89
CA ASN A 679 3.02 65.57 26.00
C ASN A 679 1.55 65.47 26.46
N THR A 680 0.62 65.60 25.52
CA THR A 680 -0.81 65.39 25.76
C THR A 680 -1.40 64.33 24.82
N LEU A 681 -2.61 63.86 25.13
CA LEU A 681 -3.28 62.80 24.37
C LEU A 681 -3.53 63.27 22.92
N ASN A 682 -3.19 62.42 21.96
CA ASN A 682 -3.52 62.62 20.55
C ASN A 682 -2.78 63.82 19.92
N GLU A 683 -1.52 64.03 20.29
CA GLU A 683 -0.61 64.99 19.65
C GLU A 683 0.37 64.28 18.70
N ASP A 684 0.33 64.70 17.43
CA ASP A 684 1.32 64.47 16.40
C ASP A 684 1.74 65.82 15.77
N ILE A 685 2.75 65.80 14.91
CA ILE A 685 3.23 67.01 14.23
C ILE A 685 2.32 67.30 13.05
N ASP A 686 1.49 68.35 13.15
CA ASP A 686 0.64 68.80 12.04
C ASP A 686 1.17 70.05 11.33
N GLY A 687 1.00 70.10 10.02
CA GLY A 687 1.15 71.31 9.21
C GLY A 687 2.59 71.76 8.91
N GLY A 688 3.61 71.10 9.46
CA GLY A 688 5.01 71.44 9.23
C GLY A 688 5.99 70.44 9.84
N ALA A 689 7.24 70.86 10.07
CA ALA A 689 8.28 70.09 10.75
C ALA A 689 8.83 70.81 11.99
N VAL A 690 9.34 70.02 12.93
CA VAL A 690 9.99 70.47 14.17
C VAL A 690 11.45 70.04 14.15
N TYR A 691 12.34 70.91 14.63
CA TYR A 691 13.79 70.76 14.61
C TYR A 691 14.35 71.01 16.01
N LEU A 692 15.44 70.31 16.37
CA LEU A 692 16.17 70.48 17.63
C LEU A 692 17.56 71.05 17.42
#